data_AF-A0A8R2GA90-F1
#
_entry.id   AF-A0A8R2GA90-F1
#
_cell.length_a   1.000
_cell.length_b   1.000
_cell.length_c   1.000
_cell.angle_alpha   90.00
_cell.angle_beta   90.00
_cell.angle_gamma   90.00
#
_symmetry.space_group_name_H-M   'P 1'
#
loop_
_entity.id
_entity.type
_entity.pdbx_description
1 polymer ?
#
loop_
_entity_poly.entity_id
_entity_poly.type
_entity_poly.pdbx_seq_one_letter_code
_entity_poly.pdbx_strand_id
1 'polypeptide(L)'
;MRLTLVLAALAVAVVALPSKLRTDLPEPGQLAFVLNEDEFEDYLDAYLALQQSEMLANQTRNDFRSGCTFRVNGDLGQPQPVYIHRGNYLSPTGNTGQIRLNRGEQVLIACTGSGRTIRHPNVASNLAVGTVSCQNNNLVTANWLRGNSAFGQLTCSSHAHHDAQQTNTRCFNNHFVIRVGFIVNNVFYPLYWSCFDRNRLEVLYVWYHQNPPNSVFQSRVDRPSWIAGNFFPGVAVNSAYTQVSQRNMIAGFVGNALADRYVTSTQFLARGHLAAKTDFIYATGQRASFYFINAAPQWQPFNAGNWNRLEQNLRRRIGQAGYHTMVYTGTFRVTQLRNQNNRLVDIFLHRASNGALQIPVPLYFYKVVHDSSRRLGTAFISINNPYYTQAEARNLQFCTDRCRNNNAFNWVGWQPDRIDLGYSFCCTIADFRRTIPHLPAFNVNGLLTIKMALFIFLIITYTVTVISWHIELPEPSRFAFDLNEDDFEDYLDSWLEIEERKWQINDRATPATGCAFKVNGDLGEPQPVYLRGSNYIIPTGTTGQIHLSVGEQIFVTCTGTKRVIQHPNVTSSTSSGLATCVSNTLVSGNDWFHGHSEFRNITCSGHSRYEAQATSETCYGNNTVIRVGFVINNFFYPLYWSCFDQNRLEVLYAWYEQNPPNAVHQTGVTRPSWLAGGFFPGVSVNTMYTQAQQKTILASLVGTELAGKYITNSQHMARGHLAAKTDFIFATGQRATFFFINAAPQWQPFNAGNWNSLEQKLRARIGEAGYNTTVYTGTFGVTQLRDQNGQLVDIYLYRDTNNNPQIPVPLYFYKVVYEPVLQKGTAFVAINNPYYTETEVRALQFCTDHCRNNTAFNWIGWQPDRIDIGYSFCCTIEDFRRAVPHLPDFNVTGLLY
;
A
#
# COMPACT_ATOMS: atom_id res chain seq x y z
N MET A 1 25.15 -2.39 23.17
CA MET A 1 25.55 -3.81 23.37
C MET A 1 24.39 -4.73 23.70
N ARG A 2 23.51 -4.44 24.69
CA ARG A 2 22.37 -5.34 25.00
C ARG A 2 21.27 -5.40 23.93
N LEU A 3 21.01 -4.33 23.18
CA LEU A 3 20.00 -4.32 22.11
C LEU A 3 20.48 -5.02 20.82
N THR A 4 21.77 -4.86 20.48
CA THR A 4 22.43 -5.48 19.33
C THR A 4 22.54 -7.00 19.48
N LEU A 5 22.80 -7.50 20.69
CA LEU A 5 22.81 -8.95 20.99
C LEU A 5 21.41 -9.57 20.94
N VAL A 6 20.36 -8.82 21.28
CA VAL A 6 18.96 -9.30 21.19
C VAL A 6 18.48 -9.36 19.73
N LEU A 7 18.86 -8.39 18.89
CA LEU A 7 18.54 -8.36 17.45
C LEU A 7 19.38 -9.34 16.61
N ALA A 8 20.66 -9.55 16.96
CA ALA A 8 21.49 -10.59 16.35
C ALA A 8 21.06 -12.01 16.78
N ALA A 9 20.57 -12.19 18.01
CA ALA A 9 19.96 -13.46 18.45
C ALA A 9 18.62 -13.74 17.76
N LEU A 10 17.89 -12.70 17.32
CA LEU A 10 16.67 -12.83 16.52
C LEU A 10 16.96 -13.47 15.15
N ALA A 11 18.11 -13.17 14.50
CA ALA A 11 18.49 -13.77 13.21
C ALA A 11 18.57 -15.31 13.25
N VAL A 12 18.87 -15.89 14.42
CA VAL A 12 18.93 -17.36 14.64
C VAL A 12 17.58 -17.92 15.15
N ALA A 13 16.77 -17.12 15.86
CA ALA A 13 15.54 -17.57 16.51
C ALA A 13 14.25 -17.37 15.69
N VAL A 14 14.28 -16.64 14.56
CA VAL A 14 13.08 -16.34 13.74
C VAL A 14 12.32 -17.59 13.26
N VAL A 15 13.01 -18.72 13.07
CA VAL A 15 12.41 -19.95 12.52
C VAL A 15 11.53 -20.71 13.53
N ALA A 16 11.68 -20.43 14.84
CA ALA A 16 10.94 -21.12 15.91
C ALA A 16 9.83 -20.27 16.56
N LEU A 17 9.62 -19.04 16.10
CA LEU A 17 8.66 -18.12 16.71
C LEU A 17 7.20 -18.49 16.35
N PRO A 18 6.28 -18.53 17.35
CA PRO A 18 4.84 -18.67 17.11
C PRO A 18 4.30 -17.59 16.18
N SER A 19 3.23 -17.88 15.44
CA SER A 19 2.60 -16.95 14.46
C SER A 19 2.26 -15.57 15.02
N LYS A 20 1.97 -15.46 16.33
CA LYS A 20 1.70 -14.19 17.04
C LYS A 20 2.90 -13.26 17.22
N LEU A 21 4.15 -13.71 17.07
CA LEU A 21 5.36 -12.87 17.20
C LEU A 21 5.91 -12.38 15.83
N ARG A 22 5.26 -12.72 14.72
CA ARG A 22 5.73 -12.39 13.35
C ARG A 22 5.33 -10.98 12.89
N THR A 23 4.31 -10.36 13.50
CA THR A 23 3.79 -9.04 13.16
C THR A 23 4.59 -7.86 13.73
N ASP A 24 5.58 -8.14 14.57
CA ASP A 24 6.33 -7.12 15.34
C ASP A 24 7.78 -6.94 14.85
N LEU A 25 8.15 -7.57 13.73
CA LEU A 25 9.49 -7.41 13.15
C LEU A 25 9.63 -6.04 12.47
N PRO A 26 10.63 -5.22 12.85
CA PRO A 26 10.89 -3.94 12.20
C PRO A 26 11.07 -4.10 10.69
N GLU A 27 10.50 -3.21 9.89
CA GLU A 27 10.79 -3.21 8.46
C GLU A 27 12.29 -2.91 8.26
N PRO A 28 13.02 -3.58 7.33
CA PRO A 28 14.46 -3.40 7.19
C PRO A 28 14.94 -1.93 7.15
N GLY A 29 14.19 -1.03 6.51
CA GLY A 29 14.51 0.39 6.47
C GLY A 29 14.59 1.08 7.84
N GLN A 30 13.90 0.58 8.86
CA GLN A 30 13.96 1.07 10.24
C GLN A 30 15.28 0.70 10.93
N LEU A 31 15.98 -0.32 10.42
CA LEU A 31 17.25 -0.81 10.95
C LEU A 31 18.48 -0.23 10.23
N ALA A 32 18.26 0.69 9.28
CA ALA A 32 19.28 1.31 8.44
C ALA A 32 20.41 2.03 9.22
N PHE A 33 20.14 2.46 10.46
CA PHE A 33 21.10 3.11 11.35
C PHE A 33 21.53 2.24 12.54
N VAL A 34 21.09 0.98 12.58
CA VAL A 34 21.29 0.08 13.72
C VAL A 34 22.26 -1.04 13.39
N LEU A 35 22.13 -1.62 12.20
CA LEU A 35 22.88 -2.81 11.78
C LEU A 35 24.02 -2.42 10.83
N ASN A 36 25.12 -3.18 10.91
CA ASN A 36 26.16 -3.14 9.88
C ASN A 36 25.69 -3.87 8.59
N GLU A 37 26.53 -3.93 7.56
CA GLU A 37 26.16 -4.50 6.25
C GLU A 37 25.77 -5.97 6.37
N ASP A 38 26.63 -6.79 6.98
CA ASP A 38 26.41 -8.24 7.05
C ASP A 38 25.20 -8.57 7.95
N GLU A 39 25.06 -7.88 9.08
CA GLU A 39 23.91 -8.00 9.99
C GLU A 39 22.59 -7.59 9.32
N PHE A 40 22.62 -6.49 8.56
CA PHE A 40 21.46 -6.01 7.82
C PHE A 40 21.03 -7.01 6.75
N GLU A 41 21.98 -7.55 5.99
CA GLU A 41 21.70 -8.55 4.96
C GLU A 41 21.19 -9.88 5.56
N ASP A 42 21.71 -10.29 6.72
CA ASP A 42 21.21 -11.45 7.48
C ASP A 42 19.74 -11.24 7.89
N TYR A 43 19.46 -10.06 8.45
CA TYR A 43 18.11 -9.68 8.81
C TYR A 43 17.18 -9.63 7.59
N LEU A 44 17.62 -9.01 6.50
CA LEU A 44 16.87 -8.87 5.26
C LEU A 44 16.54 -10.23 4.64
N ASP A 45 17.51 -11.15 4.59
CA ASP A 45 17.30 -12.52 4.10
C ASP A 45 16.24 -13.25 4.93
N ALA A 46 16.27 -13.11 6.26
CA ALA A 46 15.29 -13.71 7.16
C ALA A 46 13.89 -13.08 7.01
N TYR A 47 13.82 -11.75 6.96
CA TYR A 47 12.60 -10.97 6.77
C TYR A 47 11.90 -11.32 5.44
N LEU A 48 12.65 -11.36 4.34
CA LEU A 48 12.13 -11.73 3.04
C LEU A 48 11.69 -13.19 2.96
N ALA A 49 12.41 -14.10 3.63
CA ALA A 49 12.00 -15.50 3.72
C ALA A 49 10.65 -15.65 4.43
N LEU A 50 10.43 -14.89 5.50
CA LEU A 50 9.14 -14.85 6.21
C LEU A 50 8.03 -14.29 5.33
N GLN A 51 8.21 -13.09 4.76
CA GLN A 51 7.21 -12.47 3.89
C GLN A 51 6.82 -13.41 2.74
N GLN A 52 7.81 -14.03 2.09
CA GLN A 52 7.55 -14.97 1.01
C GLN A 52 6.85 -16.24 1.51
N SER A 53 7.20 -16.76 2.70
CA SER A 53 6.50 -17.93 3.27
C SER A 53 5.03 -17.65 3.55
N GLU A 54 4.69 -16.44 4.01
CA GLU A 54 3.31 -15.99 4.22
C GLU A 54 2.56 -15.81 2.90
N MET A 55 3.22 -15.18 1.91
CA MET A 55 2.67 -15.06 0.55
C MET A 55 2.37 -16.43 -0.09
N LEU A 56 3.20 -17.43 0.18
CA LEU A 56 3.07 -18.79 -0.39
C LEU A 56 2.16 -19.71 0.45
N ALA A 57 1.96 -19.44 1.74
CA ALA A 57 1.09 -20.25 2.62
C ALA A 57 -0.39 -20.21 2.19
N ASN A 58 -0.81 -19.11 1.55
CA ASN A 58 -2.16 -18.95 1.01
C ASN A 58 -2.36 -19.58 -0.38
N GLN A 59 -1.35 -20.26 -0.95
CA GLN A 59 -1.47 -20.93 -2.25
C GLN A 59 -1.83 -22.42 -2.06
N THR A 60 -3.13 -22.73 -2.17
CA THR A 60 -3.63 -24.10 -2.14
C THR A 60 -3.13 -24.93 -3.32
N ARG A 61 -2.81 -26.19 -3.01
CA ARG A 61 -2.28 -27.20 -3.91
C ARG A 61 -3.45 -28.04 -4.42
N ASN A 62 -3.93 -27.79 -5.63
CA ASN A 62 -4.82 -28.70 -6.35
C ASN A 62 -4.67 -28.47 -7.86
N ASP A 63 -3.81 -29.25 -8.49
CA ASP A 63 -3.81 -29.40 -9.94
C ASP A 63 -3.22 -30.79 -10.23
N PHE A 64 -4.09 -31.82 -10.27
CA PHE A 64 -3.69 -33.16 -10.70
C PHE A 64 -3.47 -33.12 -12.21
N ARG A 65 -2.26 -32.73 -12.64
CA ARG A 65 -1.82 -32.79 -14.04
C ARG A 65 -0.93 -34.00 -14.27
N SER A 66 -0.97 -34.54 -15.49
CA SER A 66 -0.03 -35.54 -15.98
C SER A 66 1.36 -34.90 -16.20
N GLY A 67 2.22 -34.89 -15.17
CA GLY A 67 3.58 -34.35 -15.27
C GLY A 67 4.18 -33.97 -13.91
N CYS A 68 5.27 -33.20 -13.96
CA CYS A 68 6.02 -32.79 -12.79
C CYS A 68 5.56 -31.43 -12.28
N THR A 69 5.42 -31.33 -10.97
CA THR A 69 5.07 -30.14 -10.23
C THR A 69 5.91 -30.10 -8.96
N PHE A 70 6.76 -29.09 -8.85
CA PHE A 70 7.65 -28.86 -7.71
C PHE A 70 7.91 -27.37 -7.53
N ARG A 71 8.40 -26.96 -6.36
CA ARG A 71 8.55 -25.56 -5.96
C ARG A 71 10.01 -25.14 -5.96
N VAL A 72 10.26 -23.87 -6.26
CA VAL A 72 11.58 -23.25 -6.09
C VAL A 72 12.06 -23.35 -4.64
N ASN A 73 11.14 -23.21 -3.67
CA ASN A 73 11.39 -23.39 -2.24
C ASN A 73 10.87 -24.75 -1.78
N GLY A 74 11.72 -25.55 -1.11
CA GLY A 74 11.37 -26.82 -0.47
C GLY A 74 11.64 -28.08 -1.30
N ASP A 75 11.53 -28.03 -2.63
CA ASP A 75 11.67 -29.23 -3.49
C ASP A 75 13.00 -29.33 -4.24
N LEU A 76 13.91 -28.35 -4.07
CA LEU A 76 15.23 -28.32 -4.71
C LEU A 76 16.33 -28.41 -3.65
N GLY A 77 17.32 -29.27 -3.88
CA GLY A 77 18.43 -29.53 -2.95
C GLY A 77 19.61 -28.58 -3.12
N GLN A 78 20.50 -28.62 -2.12
CA GLN A 78 21.77 -27.90 -2.10
C GLN A 78 22.94 -28.89 -1.87
N PRO A 79 24.15 -28.66 -2.43
CA PRO A 79 24.49 -27.62 -3.40
C PRO A 79 23.74 -27.79 -4.71
N GLN A 80 23.07 -26.72 -5.15
CA GLN A 80 22.13 -26.79 -6.26
C GLN A 80 22.83 -26.85 -7.63
N PRO A 81 22.39 -27.73 -8.55
CA PRO A 81 22.78 -27.68 -9.96
C PRO A 81 22.19 -26.50 -10.75
N VAL A 82 22.77 -26.20 -11.90
CA VAL A 82 22.16 -25.31 -12.90
C VAL A 82 21.13 -26.10 -13.71
N TYR A 83 19.91 -25.58 -13.81
CA TYR A 83 18.82 -26.20 -14.55
C TYR A 83 18.58 -25.46 -15.88
N ILE A 84 18.77 -26.16 -16.99
CA ILE A 84 18.51 -25.64 -18.34
C ILE A 84 17.34 -26.40 -18.97
N HIS A 85 16.33 -25.67 -19.44
CA HIS A 85 15.14 -26.18 -20.10
C HIS A 85 14.94 -25.42 -21.41
N ARG A 86 14.88 -26.16 -22.54
CA ARG A 86 14.68 -25.59 -23.88
C ARG A 86 15.65 -24.44 -24.20
N GLY A 87 16.94 -24.63 -23.89
CA GLY A 87 18.00 -23.66 -24.17
C GLY A 87 18.00 -22.41 -23.28
N ASN A 88 17.19 -22.36 -22.23
CA ASN A 88 17.14 -21.26 -21.26
C ASN A 88 17.23 -21.80 -19.83
N TYR A 89 17.48 -20.93 -18.85
CA TYR A 89 17.28 -21.34 -17.46
C TYR A 89 15.84 -21.83 -17.26
N LEU A 90 15.70 -22.95 -16.54
CA LEU A 90 14.38 -23.43 -16.12
C LEU A 90 13.65 -22.28 -15.42
N SER A 91 12.37 -22.06 -15.72
CA SER A 91 11.62 -20.93 -15.15
C SER A 91 10.35 -21.44 -14.48
N PRO A 92 9.98 -20.94 -13.30
CA PRO A 92 8.68 -21.16 -12.70
C PRO A 92 7.54 -20.65 -13.60
N THR A 93 6.35 -21.19 -13.40
CA THR A 93 5.14 -20.73 -14.09
C THR A 93 4.52 -19.56 -13.34
N GLY A 94 4.28 -18.45 -14.04
CA GLY A 94 3.64 -17.25 -13.45
C GLY A 94 4.50 -16.63 -12.36
N ASN A 95 3.90 -16.31 -11.22
CA ASN A 95 4.53 -15.62 -10.08
C ASN A 95 4.39 -16.41 -8.75
N THR A 96 4.17 -17.73 -8.84
CA THR A 96 3.90 -18.60 -7.67
C THR A 96 5.11 -19.36 -7.14
N GLY A 97 6.23 -19.34 -7.88
CA GLY A 97 7.39 -20.18 -7.59
C GLY A 97 7.17 -21.68 -7.84
N GLN A 98 6.06 -22.07 -8.47
CA GLN A 98 5.80 -23.44 -8.89
C GLN A 98 6.38 -23.69 -10.28
N ILE A 99 7.17 -24.74 -10.41
CA ILE A 99 7.71 -25.23 -11.68
C ILE A 99 6.80 -26.35 -12.15
N ARG A 100 6.35 -26.26 -13.39
CA ARG A 100 5.52 -27.26 -14.05
C ARG A 100 6.22 -27.76 -15.31
N LEU A 101 6.32 -29.09 -15.43
CA LEU A 101 6.83 -29.76 -16.61
C LEU A 101 5.82 -30.83 -17.04
N ASN A 102 5.57 -30.97 -18.33
CA ASN A 102 4.77 -32.07 -18.85
C ASN A 102 5.54 -33.40 -18.71
N ARG A 103 4.82 -34.51 -18.56
CA ARG A 103 5.45 -35.84 -18.56
C ARG A 103 6.28 -36.02 -19.83
N GLY A 104 7.51 -36.50 -19.67
CA GLY A 104 8.48 -36.67 -20.74
C GLY A 104 9.37 -35.45 -21.01
N GLU A 105 9.00 -34.25 -20.56
CA GLU A 105 9.83 -33.05 -20.77
C GLU A 105 11.20 -33.19 -20.13
N GLN A 106 12.22 -32.73 -20.85
CA GLN A 106 13.62 -32.91 -20.48
C GLN A 106 14.21 -31.64 -19.90
N VAL A 107 14.91 -31.78 -18.77
CA VAL A 107 15.70 -30.72 -18.14
C VAL A 107 17.15 -31.18 -18.07
N LEU A 108 18.06 -30.32 -18.52
CA LEU A 108 19.49 -30.53 -18.37
C LEU A 108 19.91 -30.01 -16.99
N ILE A 109 20.57 -30.87 -16.22
CA ILE A 109 21.08 -30.58 -14.87
C ILE A 109 22.60 -30.54 -14.97
N ALA A 110 23.22 -29.46 -14.50
CA ALA A 110 24.66 -29.25 -14.62
C ALA A 110 25.32 -28.81 -13.32
N CYS A 111 26.33 -29.55 -12.89
CA CYS A 111 27.25 -29.19 -11.83
C CYS A 111 28.49 -28.53 -12.45
N THR A 112 28.37 -27.25 -12.79
CA THR A 112 29.39 -26.51 -13.56
C THR A 112 30.66 -26.27 -12.77
N GLY A 113 31.82 -26.32 -13.44
CA GLY A 113 33.15 -26.08 -12.86
C GLY A 113 33.98 -27.35 -12.71
N SER A 114 35.31 -27.19 -12.68
CA SER A 114 36.25 -28.33 -12.67
C SER A 114 35.99 -29.30 -11.49
N GLY A 115 35.96 -30.60 -11.79
CA GLY A 115 35.80 -31.68 -10.81
C GLY A 115 34.43 -31.82 -10.15
N ARG A 116 33.43 -31.00 -10.53
CA ARG A 116 32.09 -31.05 -9.93
C ARG A 116 31.21 -32.09 -10.62
N THR A 117 30.50 -32.87 -9.82
CA THR A 117 29.67 -33.98 -10.30
C THR A 117 28.30 -33.97 -9.63
N ILE A 118 27.32 -34.54 -10.32
CA ILE A 118 25.99 -34.81 -9.79
C ILE A 118 26.12 -35.91 -8.72
N ARG A 119 25.53 -35.67 -7.54
CA ARG A 119 25.55 -36.55 -6.38
C ARG A 119 24.14 -37.10 -6.15
N HIS A 120 24.04 -38.43 -6.18
CA HIS A 120 22.85 -39.18 -5.79
C HIS A 120 23.22 -40.67 -5.60
N PRO A 121 22.68 -41.39 -4.60
CA PRO A 121 23.03 -42.80 -4.33
C PRO A 121 22.85 -43.75 -5.53
N ASN A 122 21.87 -43.46 -6.38
CA ASN A 122 21.51 -44.29 -7.54
C ASN A 122 22.23 -43.90 -8.85
N VAL A 123 23.22 -43.01 -8.80
CA VAL A 123 24.00 -42.63 -9.98
C VAL A 123 25.18 -43.60 -10.11
N ALA A 124 25.25 -44.30 -11.25
CA ALA A 124 26.19 -45.41 -11.44
C ALA A 124 27.62 -44.97 -11.77
N SER A 125 27.83 -43.73 -12.21
CA SER A 125 29.14 -43.19 -12.58
C SER A 125 29.20 -41.67 -12.40
N ASN A 126 30.41 -41.13 -12.21
CA ASN A 126 30.63 -39.70 -12.06
C ASN A 126 30.22 -38.94 -13.34
N LEU A 127 29.28 -38.02 -13.21
CA LEU A 127 28.76 -37.22 -14.32
C LEU A 127 28.64 -35.75 -13.88
N ALA A 128 29.14 -34.81 -14.68
CA ALA A 128 29.03 -33.37 -14.40
C ALA A 128 27.73 -32.75 -14.94
N VAL A 129 27.22 -33.28 -16.07
CA VAL A 129 26.03 -32.76 -16.75
C VAL A 129 25.18 -33.94 -17.22
N GLY A 130 23.89 -33.93 -16.88
CA GLY A 130 22.97 -35.01 -17.24
C GLY A 130 21.58 -34.49 -17.59
N THR A 131 20.93 -35.11 -18.56
CA THR A 131 19.53 -34.84 -18.89
C THR A 131 18.62 -35.74 -18.07
N VAL A 132 17.62 -35.15 -17.42
CA VAL A 132 16.54 -35.88 -16.75
C VAL A 132 15.22 -35.66 -17.48
N SER A 133 14.34 -36.65 -17.47
CA SER A 133 13.01 -36.57 -18.05
C SER A 133 11.95 -36.63 -16.94
N CYS A 134 11.01 -35.69 -17.01
CA CYS A 134 9.92 -35.59 -16.06
C CYS A 134 9.00 -36.83 -16.09
N GLN A 135 8.66 -37.38 -14.93
CA GLN A 135 7.68 -38.46 -14.79
C GLN A 135 6.36 -37.96 -14.20
N ASN A 136 6.32 -37.75 -12.88
CA ASN A 136 5.15 -37.28 -12.15
C ASN A 136 5.58 -36.59 -10.84
N ASN A 137 4.78 -35.66 -10.32
CA ASN A 137 5.09 -34.93 -9.08
C ASN A 137 6.48 -34.26 -9.14
N ASN A 138 7.39 -34.54 -8.21
CA ASN A 138 8.76 -34.02 -8.29
C ASN A 138 9.76 -35.07 -8.82
N LEU A 139 9.26 -36.18 -9.38
CA LEU A 139 10.08 -37.32 -9.79
C LEU A 139 10.55 -37.23 -11.24
N VAL A 140 11.80 -37.60 -11.44
CA VAL A 140 12.46 -37.67 -12.75
C VAL A 140 13.13 -39.02 -12.96
N THR A 141 13.35 -39.35 -14.23
CA THR A 141 14.14 -40.50 -14.65
C THR A 141 15.26 -40.07 -15.60
N ALA A 142 16.33 -40.87 -15.69
CA ALA A 142 17.40 -40.68 -16.65
C ALA A 142 18.09 -42.01 -16.95
N ASN A 143 18.77 -42.11 -18.09
CA ASN A 143 19.55 -43.30 -18.45
C ASN A 143 20.77 -43.54 -17.53
N TRP A 144 21.26 -42.47 -16.86
CA TRP A 144 22.36 -42.52 -15.91
C TRP A 144 21.91 -42.65 -14.44
N LEU A 145 20.60 -42.73 -14.19
CA LEU A 145 19.99 -42.80 -12.86
C LEU A 145 19.21 -44.11 -12.69
N ARG A 146 19.55 -44.91 -11.67
CA ARG A 146 18.80 -46.15 -11.38
C ARG A 146 17.49 -45.82 -10.67
N GLY A 147 16.37 -46.00 -11.38
CA GLY A 147 15.03 -45.71 -10.88
C GLY A 147 14.65 -44.24 -10.96
N ASN A 148 13.49 -43.89 -10.40
CA ASN A 148 13.03 -42.50 -10.33
C ASN A 148 13.56 -41.82 -9.06
N SER A 149 13.95 -40.56 -9.17
CA SER A 149 14.38 -39.74 -8.02
C SER A 149 13.69 -38.39 -8.02
N ALA A 150 13.57 -37.77 -6.85
CA ALA A 150 13.08 -36.41 -6.75
C ALA A 150 14.14 -35.40 -7.24
N PHE A 151 13.72 -34.31 -7.89
CA PHE A 151 14.62 -33.22 -8.30
C PHE A 151 15.55 -32.78 -7.17
N GLY A 152 15.02 -32.60 -5.96
CA GLY A 152 15.80 -32.16 -4.80
C GLY A 152 16.89 -33.12 -4.31
N GLN A 153 16.87 -34.38 -4.74
CA GLN A 153 17.91 -35.36 -4.40
C GLN A 153 19.10 -35.31 -5.37
N LEU A 154 18.94 -34.67 -6.53
CA LEU A 154 20.00 -34.51 -7.53
C LEU A 154 20.78 -33.23 -7.21
N THR A 155 21.81 -33.35 -6.37
CA THR A 155 22.64 -32.21 -5.94
C THR A 155 24.02 -32.26 -6.58
N CYS A 156 24.83 -31.21 -6.39
CA CYS A 156 26.20 -31.17 -6.84
C CYS A 156 27.18 -31.50 -5.71
N SER A 157 28.35 -32.04 -6.06
CA SER A 157 29.45 -32.28 -5.12
C SER A 157 30.00 -31.00 -4.46
N SER A 158 29.75 -29.84 -5.07
CA SER A 158 30.03 -28.50 -4.55
C SER A 158 29.11 -27.50 -5.26
N HIS A 159 29.01 -26.26 -4.77
CA HIS A 159 28.23 -25.23 -5.47
C HIS A 159 28.69 -25.07 -6.92
N ALA A 160 27.72 -25.01 -7.83
CA ALA A 160 27.97 -24.77 -9.25
C ALA A 160 28.81 -23.50 -9.44
N HIS A 161 29.85 -23.60 -10.24
CA HIS A 161 30.73 -22.48 -10.55
C HIS A 161 30.08 -21.56 -11.58
N HIS A 162 29.93 -20.28 -11.23
CA HIS A 162 29.56 -19.22 -12.17
C HIS A 162 30.81 -18.53 -12.71
N ASP A 163 30.74 -18.12 -13.97
CA ASP A 163 31.81 -17.48 -14.71
C ASP A 163 31.46 -16.02 -15.00
N ALA A 164 32.45 -15.14 -14.91
CA ALA A 164 32.38 -13.76 -15.39
C ALA A 164 33.37 -13.60 -16.55
N GLN A 165 32.86 -13.33 -17.76
CA GLN A 165 33.65 -13.26 -18.97
C GLN A 165 33.50 -11.89 -19.64
N GLN A 166 34.63 -11.23 -19.86
CA GLN A 166 34.68 -10.10 -20.76
C GLN A 166 34.28 -10.55 -22.17
N THR A 167 33.45 -9.75 -22.83
CA THR A 167 33.05 -9.97 -24.23
C THR A 167 33.79 -9.02 -25.18
N ASN A 168 33.63 -9.26 -26.48
CA ASN A 168 34.09 -8.31 -27.52
C ASN A 168 33.14 -7.12 -27.68
N THR A 169 31.98 -7.15 -27.02
CA THR A 169 30.96 -6.09 -27.09
C THR A 169 31.38 -4.89 -26.26
N ARG A 170 31.08 -3.70 -26.79
CA ARG A 170 31.34 -2.41 -26.18
C ARG A 170 30.03 -1.80 -25.70
N CYS A 171 30.09 -1.10 -24.57
CA CYS A 171 28.99 -0.30 -24.06
C CYS A 171 29.37 1.19 -24.14
N PHE A 172 28.65 2.04 -23.42
CA PHE A 172 28.85 3.49 -23.42
C PHE A 172 30.34 3.88 -23.29
N ASN A 173 30.76 4.94 -24.00
CA ASN A 173 32.14 5.40 -24.06
C ASN A 173 33.17 4.30 -24.39
N ASN A 174 32.78 3.30 -25.19
CA ASN A 174 33.65 2.21 -25.64
C ASN A 174 34.21 1.34 -24.49
N HIS A 175 33.54 1.36 -23.33
CA HIS A 175 33.85 0.47 -22.21
C HIS A 175 33.43 -0.97 -22.52
N PHE A 176 33.89 -1.92 -21.70
CA PHE A 176 33.70 -3.34 -22.00
C PHE A 176 32.41 -3.87 -21.38
N VAL A 177 31.76 -4.77 -22.12
CA VAL A 177 30.68 -5.59 -21.58
C VAL A 177 31.25 -6.86 -20.99
N ILE A 178 30.92 -7.14 -19.73
CA ILE A 178 31.21 -8.40 -19.04
C ILE A 178 29.88 -9.13 -18.85
N ARG A 179 29.83 -10.40 -19.24
CA ARG A 179 28.66 -11.28 -18.98
C ARG A 179 28.95 -12.18 -17.79
N VAL A 180 27.97 -12.41 -16.94
CA VAL A 180 28.06 -13.33 -15.79
C VAL A 180 27.02 -14.42 -15.94
N GLY A 181 27.38 -15.67 -15.66
CA GLY A 181 26.49 -16.79 -15.86
C GLY A 181 27.16 -18.15 -15.71
N PHE A 182 26.69 -19.15 -16.46
CA PHE A 182 27.13 -20.54 -16.32
C PHE A 182 27.53 -21.14 -17.66
N ILE A 183 28.63 -21.90 -17.67
CA ILE A 183 29.04 -22.68 -18.84
C ILE A 183 28.52 -24.11 -18.69
N VAL A 184 27.60 -24.52 -19.55
CA VAL A 184 27.05 -25.89 -19.60
C VAL A 184 27.28 -26.45 -20.99
N ASN A 185 27.98 -27.58 -21.11
CA ASN A 185 28.34 -28.20 -22.40
C ASN A 185 28.96 -27.19 -23.39
N ASN A 186 29.93 -26.40 -22.93
CA ASN A 186 30.60 -25.34 -23.70
C ASN A 186 29.69 -24.20 -24.19
N VAL A 187 28.44 -24.12 -23.74
CA VAL A 187 27.53 -23.01 -24.03
C VAL A 187 27.47 -22.10 -22.79
N PHE A 188 27.70 -20.80 -23.00
CA PHE A 188 27.58 -19.79 -21.95
C PHE A 188 26.13 -19.30 -21.85
N TYR A 189 25.50 -19.57 -20.72
CA TYR A 189 24.18 -19.05 -20.38
C TYR A 189 24.37 -17.79 -19.52
N PRO A 190 24.01 -16.59 -20.00
CA PRO A 190 24.15 -15.36 -19.23
C PRO A 190 22.97 -15.13 -18.29
N LEU A 191 23.25 -14.71 -17.06
CA LEU A 191 22.28 -14.23 -16.08
C LEU A 191 22.09 -12.72 -16.16
N TYR A 192 23.21 -11.99 -16.22
CA TYR A 192 23.24 -10.55 -16.33
C TYR A 192 24.54 -10.10 -17.01
N TRP A 193 24.57 -8.84 -17.40
CA TRP A 193 25.73 -8.19 -17.99
C TRP A 193 26.07 -6.91 -17.25
N SER A 194 27.33 -6.50 -17.35
CA SER A 194 27.89 -5.31 -16.74
C SER A 194 28.65 -4.48 -17.76
N CYS A 195 28.36 -3.19 -17.81
CA CYS A 195 29.15 -2.18 -18.51
C CYS A 195 30.19 -1.61 -17.55
N PHE A 196 31.47 -1.89 -17.81
CA PHE A 196 32.54 -1.66 -16.85
C PHE A 196 33.67 -0.77 -17.39
N ASP A 197 33.92 0.35 -16.71
CA ASP A 197 35.09 1.21 -16.93
C ASP A 197 36.30 0.68 -16.15
N ARG A 198 37.29 0.21 -16.89
CA ARG A 198 38.52 -0.41 -16.33
C ARG A 198 39.53 0.62 -15.86
N ASN A 199 39.45 1.86 -16.33
CA ASN A 199 40.38 2.90 -15.92
C ASN A 199 40.00 3.40 -14.52
N ARG A 200 38.69 3.62 -14.30
CA ARG A 200 38.13 4.07 -13.03
C ARG A 200 37.73 2.94 -12.09
N LEU A 201 37.77 1.68 -12.56
CA LEU A 201 37.27 0.50 -11.84
C LEU A 201 35.82 0.70 -11.38
N GLU A 202 34.99 1.17 -12.31
CA GLU A 202 33.63 1.65 -12.07
C GLU A 202 32.62 0.84 -12.88
N VAL A 203 31.53 0.42 -12.23
CA VAL A 203 30.39 -0.18 -12.90
C VAL A 203 29.43 0.92 -13.32
N LEU A 204 29.30 1.16 -14.63
CA LEU A 204 28.40 2.19 -15.15
C LEU A 204 26.95 1.76 -15.05
N TYR A 205 26.66 0.53 -15.46
CA TYR A 205 25.37 -0.12 -15.26
C TYR A 205 25.47 -1.62 -15.49
N VAL A 206 24.52 -2.36 -14.91
CA VAL A 206 24.23 -3.74 -15.22
C VAL A 206 22.85 -3.86 -15.84
N TRP A 207 22.61 -4.92 -16.61
CA TRP A 207 21.27 -5.21 -17.10
C TRP A 207 20.95 -6.70 -17.08
N TYR A 208 19.67 -6.98 -16.87
CA TYR A 208 19.13 -8.34 -16.70
C TYR A 208 17.63 -8.35 -16.93
N HIS A 209 17.10 -9.54 -17.19
CA HIS A 209 15.66 -9.75 -17.27
C HIS A 209 15.05 -9.90 -15.89
N GLN A 210 13.94 -9.20 -15.66
CA GLN A 210 13.09 -9.40 -14.50
C GLN A 210 11.64 -9.53 -14.97
N ASN A 211 11.08 -10.72 -14.79
CA ASN A 211 9.78 -11.15 -15.30
C ASN A 211 8.91 -11.63 -14.14
N PRO A 212 7.65 -12.04 -14.38
CA PRO A 212 6.76 -12.42 -13.29
C PRO A 212 7.30 -13.53 -12.36
N PRO A 213 8.06 -14.53 -12.86
CA PRO A 213 8.65 -15.55 -12.00
C PRO A 213 9.67 -15.03 -10.98
N ASN A 214 10.30 -13.87 -11.22
CA ASN A 214 11.30 -13.29 -10.32
C ASN A 214 10.70 -12.73 -9.02
N SER A 215 9.36 -12.66 -8.88
CA SER A 215 8.73 -12.27 -7.62
C SER A 215 8.84 -13.34 -6.53
N VAL A 216 9.20 -14.57 -6.89
CA VAL A 216 9.47 -15.66 -5.95
C VAL A 216 10.88 -16.20 -6.21
N PHE A 217 11.71 -16.19 -5.18
CA PHE A 217 13.10 -16.61 -5.24
C PHE A 217 13.41 -17.59 -4.11
N GLN A 218 14.53 -18.30 -4.21
CA GLN A 218 14.94 -19.22 -3.15
C GLN A 218 15.33 -18.47 -1.89
N SER A 219 14.67 -18.78 -0.79
CA SER A 219 14.99 -18.25 0.54
C SER A 219 16.14 -19.03 1.19
N ARG A 220 16.84 -18.41 2.14
CA ARG A 220 17.91 -19.05 2.94
C ARG A 220 19.06 -19.59 2.09
N VAL A 221 19.44 -18.84 1.06
CA VAL A 221 20.61 -19.14 0.25
C VAL A 221 21.84 -18.49 0.88
N ASP A 222 22.84 -19.32 1.18
CA ASP A 222 24.12 -18.86 1.74
C ASP A 222 24.80 -17.85 0.80
N ARG A 223 25.28 -16.74 1.38
CA ARG A 223 26.03 -15.71 0.63
C ARG A 223 27.49 -16.14 0.43
N PRO A 224 28.02 -16.10 -0.80
CA PRO A 224 29.44 -16.28 -1.03
C PRO A 224 30.20 -14.99 -0.69
N SER A 225 31.52 -15.10 -0.55
CA SER A 225 32.39 -13.91 -0.51
C SER A 225 32.36 -13.18 -1.85
N TRP A 226 32.53 -11.86 -1.82
CA TRP A 226 32.59 -11.02 -3.02
C TRP A 226 33.82 -11.31 -3.89
N ILE A 227 33.59 -11.42 -5.18
CA ILE A 227 34.59 -11.83 -6.17
C ILE A 227 35.00 -10.63 -7.03
N ALA A 228 36.28 -10.30 -6.99
CA ALA A 228 36.87 -9.29 -7.86
C ALA A 228 37.08 -9.82 -9.29
N GLY A 229 37.45 -11.10 -9.40
CA GLY A 229 37.95 -11.70 -10.65
C GLY A 229 39.19 -10.96 -11.15
N ASN A 230 39.46 -11.05 -12.45
CA ASN A 230 40.58 -10.36 -13.10
C ASN A 230 40.24 -8.90 -13.49
N PHE A 231 39.14 -8.34 -12.97
CA PHE A 231 38.62 -7.04 -13.39
C PHE A 231 39.12 -5.87 -12.54
N PHE A 232 39.73 -6.14 -11.39
CA PHE A 232 40.30 -5.14 -10.46
C PHE A 232 41.81 -5.35 -10.27
N PRO A 233 42.62 -5.27 -11.34
CA PRO A 233 44.05 -5.54 -11.25
C PRO A 233 44.76 -4.53 -10.34
N GLY A 234 45.63 -5.03 -9.46
CA GLY A 234 46.42 -4.19 -8.55
C GLY A 234 45.63 -3.55 -7.42
N VAL A 235 44.36 -3.91 -7.22
CA VAL A 235 43.51 -3.36 -6.16
C VAL A 235 42.95 -4.46 -5.28
N ALA A 236 43.23 -4.39 -3.99
CA ALA A 236 42.56 -5.21 -2.98
C ALA A 236 41.14 -4.67 -2.73
N VAL A 237 40.25 -4.87 -3.71
CA VAL A 237 38.93 -4.23 -3.72
C VAL A 237 38.09 -4.58 -2.49
N ASN A 238 38.14 -5.82 -1.99
CA ASN A 238 37.49 -6.18 -0.72
C ASN A 238 37.96 -5.31 0.44
N SER A 239 39.27 -5.06 0.55
CA SER A 239 39.85 -4.21 1.59
C SER A 239 39.42 -2.75 1.45
N ALA A 240 39.24 -2.24 0.23
CA ALA A 240 38.82 -0.87 -0.03
C ALA A 240 37.43 -0.54 0.58
N TYR A 241 36.56 -1.55 0.73
CA TYR A 241 35.25 -1.41 1.37
C TYR A 241 35.30 -1.58 2.91
N THR A 242 36.44 -1.85 3.52
CA THR A 242 36.52 -1.86 4.98
C THR A 242 36.42 -0.43 5.53
N GLN A 243 35.70 -0.23 6.63
CA GLN A 243 35.54 1.11 7.23
C GLN A 243 36.88 1.77 7.57
N VAL A 244 37.90 0.98 7.93
CA VAL A 244 39.25 1.48 8.17
C VAL A 244 39.88 2.03 6.89
N SER A 245 39.85 1.28 5.79
CA SER A 245 40.36 1.77 4.50
C SER A 245 39.56 2.95 3.98
N GLN A 246 38.23 2.94 4.16
CA GLN A 246 37.36 4.07 3.80
C GLN A 246 37.74 5.33 4.58
N ARG A 247 37.88 5.25 5.92
CA ARG A 247 38.33 6.38 6.75
C ARG A 247 39.67 6.92 6.27
N ASN A 248 40.65 6.05 6.08
CA ASN A 248 41.99 6.46 5.64
C ASN A 248 41.96 7.13 4.26
N MET A 249 41.21 6.59 3.31
CA MET A 249 41.10 7.14 1.97
C MET A 249 40.33 8.48 1.98
N ILE A 250 39.20 8.55 2.69
CA ILE A 250 38.35 9.74 2.79
C ILE A 250 39.06 10.87 3.54
N ALA A 251 39.87 10.55 4.56
CA ALA A 251 40.69 11.53 5.27
C ALA A 251 41.65 12.28 4.33
N GLY A 252 42.13 11.66 3.25
CA GLY A 252 42.92 12.33 2.22
C GLY A 252 42.17 13.42 1.44
N PHE A 253 40.83 13.43 1.48
CA PHE A 253 40.00 14.44 0.81
C PHE A 253 39.44 15.48 1.78
N VAL A 254 39.00 15.04 2.96
CA VAL A 254 38.27 15.91 3.91
C VAL A 254 39.04 16.21 5.19
N GLY A 255 40.15 15.53 5.46
CA GLY A 255 40.91 15.57 6.72
C GLY A 255 40.41 14.54 7.74
N ASN A 256 41.31 14.10 8.64
CA ASN A 256 41.07 13.00 9.59
C ASN A 256 39.80 13.17 10.43
N ALA A 257 39.65 14.32 11.11
CA ALA A 257 38.51 14.56 12.01
C ALA A 257 37.14 14.51 11.31
N LEU A 258 37.07 14.94 10.05
CA LEU A 258 35.83 14.86 9.27
C LEU A 258 35.59 13.46 8.73
N ALA A 259 36.65 12.73 8.35
CA ALA A 259 36.53 11.34 7.92
C ALA A 259 35.98 10.44 9.04
N ASP A 260 36.39 10.64 10.28
CA ASP A 260 35.85 9.93 11.45
C ASP A 260 34.36 10.24 11.69
N ARG A 261 33.94 11.47 11.37
CA ARG A 261 32.53 11.88 11.49
C ARG A 261 31.65 11.32 10.38
N TYR A 262 32.20 11.20 9.16
CA TYR A 262 31.47 10.67 8.01
C TYR A 262 31.47 9.13 7.97
N VAL A 263 32.52 8.47 8.45
CA VAL A 263 32.63 7.00 8.39
C VAL A 263 32.57 6.41 9.80
N THR A 264 31.37 6.02 10.18
CA THR A 264 31.05 5.42 11.48
C THR A 264 30.71 3.93 11.32
N SER A 265 30.37 3.27 12.43
CA SER A 265 29.93 1.87 12.42
C SER A 265 28.62 1.65 11.66
N THR A 266 27.79 2.68 11.49
CA THR A 266 26.46 2.61 10.85
C THR A 266 26.33 3.55 9.65
N GLN A 267 27.32 4.41 9.41
CA GLN A 267 27.41 5.25 8.22
C GLN A 267 28.75 4.97 7.53
N PHE A 268 28.72 4.11 6.52
CA PHE A 268 29.89 3.73 5.74
C PHE A 268 29.42 3.30 4.34
N LEU A 269 30.36 3.07 3.43
CA LEU A 269 30.06 2.66 2.07
C LEU A 269 30.02 1.13 1.97
N ALA A 270 28.82 0.56 1.88
CA ALA A 270 28.59 -0.84 1.62
C ALA A 270 28.77 -1.19 0.14
N ARG A 271 28.82 -2.50 -0.14
CA ARG A 271 28.91 -3.04 -1.50
C ARG A 271 27.51 -3.07 -2.11
N GLY A 272 27.03 -1.91 -2.55
CA GLY A 272 25.68 -1.76 -3.10
C GLY A 272 25.49 -2.57 -4.37
N HIS A 273 24.72 -3.67 -4.28
CA HIS A 273 24.37 -4.52 -5.42
C HIS A 273 23.58 -3.72 -6.49
N LEU A 274 23.91 -3.94 -7.77
CA LEU A 274 23.16 -3.35 -8.88
C LEU A 274 22.10 -4.32 -9.45
N ALA A 275 22.46 -5.59 -9.63
CA ALA A 275 21.52 -6.70 -9.74
C ALA A 275 21.49 -7.40 -8.38
N ALA A 276 20.40 -7.21 -7.64
CA ALA A 276 20.29 -7.70 -6.26
C ALA A 276 20.28 -9.22 -6.22
N LYS A 277 20.80 -9.80 -5.13
CA LYS A 277 20.75 -11.25 -4.86
C LYS A 277 19.36 -11.81 -5.16
N THR A 278 18.32 -11.19 -4.59
CA THR A 278 16.93 -11.63 -4.67
C THR A 278 16.22 -11.32 -5.98
N ASP A 279 16.90 -10.69 -6.96
CA ASP A 279 16.41 -10.59 -8.34
C ASP A 279 16.54 -11.92 -9.11
N PHE A 280 17.32 -12.86 -8.59
CA PHE A 280 17.53 -14.18 -9.18
C PHE A 280 16.74 -15.27 -8.44
N ILE A 281 16.06 -16.11 -9.22
CA ILE A 281 15.13 -17.14 -8.70
C ILE A 281 15.86 -18.24 -7.95
N TYR A 282 16.94 -18.76 -8.52
CA TYR A 282 17.66 -19.93 -7.99
C TYR A 282 18.92 -19.54 -7.23
N ALA A 283 19.29 -20.35 -6.24
CA ALA A 283 20.49 -20.20 -5.43
C ALA A 283 21.76 -20.07 -6.27
N THR A 284 21.85 -20.80 -7.38
CA THR A 284 22.94 -20.64 -8.35
C THR A 284 23.05 -19.21 -8.89
N GLY A 285 21.94 -18.62 -9.33
CA GLY A 285 21.89 -17.22 -9.80
C GLY A 285 22.10 -16.19 -8.69
N GLN A 286 21.53 -16.41 -7.51
CA GLN A 286 21.72 -15.54 -6.35
C GLN A 286 23.19 -15.48 -5.93
N ARG A 287 23.91 -16.61 -5.94
CA ARG A 287 25.34 -16.64 -5.63
C ARG A 287 26.17 -15.97 -6.73
N ALA A 288 25.74 -16.08 -7.98
CA ALA A 288 26.40 -15.43 -9.11
C ALA A 288 26.31 -13.89 -9.11
N SER A 289 25.47 -13.27 -8.27
CA SER A 289 25.39 -11.80 -8.19
C SER A 289 26.58 -11.14 -7.47
N PHE A 290 27.37 -11.91 -6.71
CA PHE A 290 28.42 -11.42 -5.80
C PHE A 290 29.76 -11.12 -6.49
N TYR A 291 29.72 -10.42 -7.62
CA TYR A 291 30.91 -9.88 -8.28
C TYR A 291 31.01 -8.37 -8.07
N PHE A 292 32.21 -7.82 -7.85
CA PHE A 292 32.39 -6.37 -7.77
C PHE A 292 32.04 -5.62 -9.05
N ILE A 293 32.02 -6.31 -10.20
CA ILE A 293 31.47 -5.76 -11.45
C ILE A 293 29.93 -5.62 -11.45
N ASN A 294 29.26 -5.99 -10.36
CA ASN A 294 27.84 -5.84 -10.09
C ASN A 294 27.59 -5.02 -8.80
N ALA A 295 28.57 -4.24 -8.36
CA ALA A 295 28.46 -3.42 -7.17
C ALA A 295 29.11 -2.04 -7.34
N ALA A 296 28.65 -1.08 -6.54
CA ALA A 296 29.28 0.22 -6.41
C ALA A 296 29.21 0.71 -4.95
N PRO A 297 30.10 1.63 -4.53
CA PRO A 297 30.09 2.18 -3.17
C PRO A 297 28.78 2.88 -2.86
N GLN A 298 28.04 2.39 -1.87
CA GLN A 298 26.72 2.90 -1.53
C GLN A 298 26.64 3.16 -0.03
N TRP A 299 26.19 4.34 0.39
CA TRP A 299 26.05 4.63 1.82
C TRP A 299 25.09 3.64 2.46
N GLN A 300 25.49 3.02 3.58
CA GLN A 300 24.72 1.93 4.17
C GLN A 300 23.28 2.31 4.54
N PRO A 301 23.00 3.50 5.11
CA PRO A 301 21.62 3.92 5.36
C PRO A 301 20.78 4.12 4.10
N PHE A 302 21.42 4.54 3.00
CA PHE A 302 20.79 4.61 1.68
C PHE A 302 20.46 3.22 1.16
N ASN A 303 21.42 2.29 1.25
CA ASN A 303 21.27 0.90 0.80
C ASN A 303 20.10 0.24 1.53
N ALA A 304 20.12 0.32 2.86
CA ALA A 304 19.12 -0.27 3.74
C ALA A 304 17.75 0.42 3.68
N GLY A 305 17.72 1.71 3.31
CA GLY A 305 16.55 2.56 3.27
C GLY A 305 15.78 2.51 1.95
N ASN A 306 15.66 3.66 1.28
CA ASN A 306 14.79 3.82 0.10
C ASN A 306 15.19 2.91 -1.06
N TRP A 307 16.48 2.59 -1.22
CA TRP A 307 16.95 1.73 -2.29
C TRP A 307 16.47 0.29 -2.13
N ASN A 308 16.72 -0.32 -0.98
CA ASN A 308 16.21 -1.66 -0.65
C ASN A 308 14.67 -1.74 -0.76
N ARG A 309 13.94 -0.71 -0.29
CA ARG A 309 12.48 -0.68 -0.42
C ARG A 309 12.03 -0.67 -1.89
N LEU A 310 12.68 0.12 -2.75
CA LEU A 310 12.44 0.10 -4.20
C LEU A 310 12.67 -1.30 -4.78
N GLU A 311 13.78 -1.96 -4.47
CA GLU A 311 14.11 -3.26 -5.05
C GLU A 311 13.10 -4.36 -4.66
N GLN A 312 12.70 -4.40 -3.38
CA GLN A 312 11.70 -5.34 -2.91
C GLN A 312 10.34 -5.13 -3.59
N ASN A 313 9.86 -3.88 -3.59
CA ASN A 313 8.54 -3.57 -4.08
C ASN A 313 8.46 -3.65 -5.61
N LEU A 314 9.54 -3.33 -6.32
CA LEU A 314 9.60 -3.43 -7.77
C LEU A 314 9.48 -4.89 -8.26
N ARG A 315 10.21 -5.83 -7.64
CA ARG A 315 10.07 -7.27 -7.95
C ARG A 315 8.63 -7.73 -7.80
N ARG A 316 8.01 -7.39 -6.66
CA ARG A 316 6.61 -7.75 -6.37
C ARG A 316 5.67 -7.13 -7.39
N ARG A 317 5.88 -5.86 -7.75
CA ARG A 317 5.09 -5.15 -8.74
C ARG A 317 5.19 -5.78 -10.13
N ILE A 318 6.38 -6.15 -10.58
CA ILE A 318 6.58 -6.85 -11.86
C ILE A 318 5.81 -8.18 -11.90
N GLY A 319 5.88 -8.94 -10.81
CA GLY A 319 5.11 -10.17 -10.61
C GLY A 319 3.59 -9.96 -10.65
N GLN A 320 3.08 -8.96 -9.93
CA GLN A 320 1.65 -8.67 -9.82
C GLN A 320 1.07 -8.12 -11.13
N ALA A 321 1.80 -7.23 -11.82
CA ALA A 321 1.35 -6.61 -13.05
C ALA A 321 1.62 -7.46 -14.31
N GLY A 322 2.32 -8.60 -14.17
CA GLY A 322 2.66 -9.47 -15.29
C GLY A 322 3.63 -8.80 -16.27
N TYR A 323 4.52 -7.94 -15.79
CA TYR A 323 5.49 -7.24 -16.64
C TYR A 323 6.62 -8.15 -17.10
N HIS A 324 7.01 -8.03 -18.36
CA HIS A 324 8.18 -8.72 -18.90
C HIS A 324 9.25 -7.68 -19.18
N THR A 325 10.18 -7.51 -18.23
CA THR A 325 11.03 -6.32 -18.21
C THR A 325 12.49 -6.62 -18.49
N MET A 326 13.14 -5.67 -19.14
CA MET A 326 14.57 -5.45 -19.05
C MET A 326 14.82 -4.39 -17.98
N VAL A 327 15.68 -4.71 -17.01
CA VAL A 327 16.08 -3.80 -15.95
C VAL A 327 17.52 -3.36 -16.21
N TYR A 328 17.76 -2.04 -16.16
CA TYR A 328 19.09 -1.44 -16.13
C TYR A 328 19.30 -0.77 -14.79
N THR A 329 20.27 -1.24 -14.00
CA THR A 329 20.65 -0.60 -12.74
C THR A 329 22.04 -0.03 -12.88
N GLY A 330 22.24 1.24 -12.55
CA GLY A 330 23.53 1.87 -12.76
C GLY A 330 23.81 3.06 -11.88
N THR A 331 24.97 3.67 -12.14
CA THR A 331 25.56 4.72 -11.34
C THR A 331 25.90 5.92 -12.22
N PHE A 332 25.87 7.14 -11.66
CA PHE A 332 26.25 8.34 -12.42
C PHE A 332 26.84 9.44 -11.54
N ARG A 333 27.92 10.07 -12.03
CA ARG A 333 28.73 11.10 -11.34
C ARG A 333 29.34 10.62 -10.02
N VAL A 334 30.18 11.46 -9.40
CA VAL A 334 30.80 11.19 -8.10
C VAL A 334 30.13 12.06 -7.04
N THR A 335 29.82 11.47 -5.89
CA THR A 335 29.24 12.19 -4.74
C THR A 335 30.32 12.98 -4.00
N GLN A 336 29.91 13.94 -3.18
CA GLN A 336 30.81 14.89 -2.55
C GLN A 336 30.62 15.00 -1.04
N LEU A 337 31.69 15.25 -0.31
CA LEU A 337 31.66 15.59 1.12
C LEU A 337 32.28 16.97 1.35
N ARG A 338 31.92 17.62 2.46
CA ARG A 338 32.51 18.91 2.85
C ARG A 338 33.87 18.65 3.50
N ASN A 339 34.90 19.35 3.06
CA ASN A 339 36.22 19.32 3.70
C ASN A 339 36.32 20.36 4.84
N GLN A 340 37.50 20.48 5.45
CA GLN A 340 37.79 21.43 6.55
C GLN A 340 37.48 22.90 6.20
N ASN A 341 37.55 23.25 4.91
CA ASN A 341 37.22 24.60 4.41
C ASN A 341 35.77 24.73 3.96
N ASN A 342 34.91 23.78 4.36
CA ASN A 342 33.50 23.69 3.97
C ASN A 342 33.25 23.61 2.45
N ARG A 343 34.25 23.15 1.67
CA ARG A 343 34.13 22.95 0.22
C ARG A 343 33.73 21.51 -0.08
N LEU A 344 32.80 21.33 -1.01
CA LEU A 344 32.43 20.01 -1.52
C LEU A 344 33.57 19.45 -2.38
N VAL A 345 33.98 18.22 -2.08
CA VAL A 345 35.04 17.49 -2.80
C VAL A 345 34.58 16.07 -3.13
N ASP A 346 34.92 15.60 -4.32
CA ASP A 346 34.61 14.25 -4.79
C ASP A 346 35.33 13.19 -3.94
N ILE A 347 34.66 12.07 -3.67
CA ILE A 347 35.22 10.98 -2.87
C ILE A 347 35.32 9.66 -3.64
N PHE A 348 36.37 8.90 -3.33
CA PHE A 348 36.76 7.65 -3.99
C PHE A 348 37.25 6.65 -2.94
N LEU A 349 37.18 5.35 -3.24
CA LEU A 349 37.67 4.30 -2.33
C LEU A 349 39.09 3.83 -2.62
N HIS A 350 39.70 4.26 -3.73
CA HIS A 350 41.05 3.85 -4.07
C HIS A 350 41.85 4.94 -4.78
N ARG A 351 43.15 4.98 -4.49
CA ARG A 351 44.15 5.75 -5.23
C ARG A 351 45.21 4.79 -5.75
N ALA A 352 45.35 4.70 -7.07
CA ALA A 352 46.40 3.93 -7.70
C ALA A 352 47.79 4.52 -7.41
N SER A 353 48.84 3.73 -7.59
CA SER A 353 50.23 4.15 -7.37
C SER A 353 50.66 5.34 -8.23
N ASN A 354 50.08 5.49 -9.42
CA ASN A 354 50.28 6.66 -10.30
C ASN A 354 49.45 7.89 -9.91
N GLY A 355 48.77 7.86 -8.76
CA GLY A 355 47.94 8.93 -8.24
C GLY A 355 46.50 8.96 -8.76
N ALA A 356 46.14 8.12 -9.75
CA ALA A 356 44.80 8.08 -10.32
C ALA A 356 43.75 7.64 -9.30
N LEU A 357 42.60 8.32 -9.28
CA LEU A 357 41.48 8.00 -8.40
C LEU A 357 40.57 6.95 -9.05
N GLN A 358 40.30 5.88 -8.32
CA GLN A 358 39.54 4.72 -8.76
C GLN A 358 38.48 4.33 -7.72
N ILE A 359 37.49 3.55 -8.15
CA ILE A 359 36.32 3.17 -7.34
C ILE A 359 35.60 4.45 -6.85
N PRO A 360 35.02 5.24 -7.77
CA PRO A 360 34.27 6.43 -7.41
C PRO A 360 33.06 6.06 -6.55
N VAL A 361 32.73 6.91 -5.58
CA VAL A 361 31.47 6.80 -4.85
C VAL A 361 30.39 7.52 -5.65
N PRO A 362 29.37 6.84 -6.19
CA PRO A 362 28.42 7.47 -7.10
C PRO A 362 27.56 8.52 -6.43
N LEU A 363 27.21 9.57 -7.18
CA LEU A 363 26.20 10.55 -6.76
C LEU A 363 24.78 10.00 -6.93
N TYR A 364 24.48 9.43 -8.09
CA TYR A 364 23.19 8.82 -8.38
C TYR A 364 23.33 7.32 -8.48
N PHE A 365 22.36 6.62 -7.89
CA PHE A 365 21.98 5.28 -8.33
C PHE A 365 20.65 5.40 -9.07
N TYR A 366 20.48 4.60 -10.11
CA TYR A 366 19.21 4.53 -10.83
C TYR A 366 18.85 3.10 -11.21
N LYS A 367 17.55 2.85 -11.33
CA LYS A 367 16.99 1.61 -11.88
C LYS A 367 15.97 1.98 -12.95
N VAL A 368 16.29 1.68 -14.20
CA VAL A 368 15.41 1.89 -15.36
C VAL A 368 14.78 0.57 -15.73
N VAL A 369 13.45 0.55 -15.69
CA VAL A 369 12.65 -0.67 -15.93
C VAL A 369 11.86 -0.46 -17.21
N HIS A 370 12.01 -1.36 -18.17
CA HIS A 370 11.41 -1.27 -19.50
C HIS A 370 10.67 -2.56 -19.86
N ASP A 371 9.37 -2.47 -20.12
CA ASP A 371 8.58 -3.52 -20.75
C ASP A 371 8.43 -3.20 -22.24
N SER A 372 9.19 -3.92 -23.08
CA SER A 372 9.23 -3.70 -24.52
C SER A 372 7.90 -4.06 -25.20
N SER A 373 7.21 -5.08 -24.69
CA SER A 373 5.93 -5.55 -25.26
C SER A 373 4.83 -4.50 -25.11
N ARG A 374 4.83 -3.80 -23.97
CA ARG A 374 3.85 -2.75 -23.65
C ARG A 374 4.35 -1.34 -23.98
N ARG A 375 5.62 -1.20 -24.36
CA ARG A 375 6.33 0.09 -24.55
C ARG A 375 6.20 1.00 -23.32
N LEU A 376 6.27 0.42 -22.12
CA LEU A 376 6.22 1.14 -20.86
C LEU A 376 7.60 1.19 -20.22
N GLY A 377 7.91 2.28 -19.54
CA GLY A 377 9.17 2.39 -18.81
C GLY A 377 9.23 3.57 -17.86
N THR A 378 9.86 3.33 -16.72
CA THR A 378 10.07 4.32 -15.66
C THR A 378 11.54 4.25 -15.22
N ALA A 379 12.15 5.41 -14.98
CA ALA A 379 13.45 5.53 -14.36
C ALA A 379 13.27 5.90 -12.89
N PHE A 380 13.72 5.06 -11.96
CA PHE A 380 13.78 5.37 -10.54
C PHE A 380 15.19 5.82 -10.18
N ILE A 381 15.33 6.92 -9.43
CA ILE A 381 16.62 7.55 -9.14
C ILE A 381 16.69 7.87 -7.65
N SER A 382 17.85 7.65 -7.06
CA SER A 382 18.14 8.00 -5.67
C SER A 382 19.52 8.64 -5.56
N ILE A 383 19.64 9.66 -4.71
CA ILE A 383 20.89 10.40 -4.45
C ILE A 383 21.64 9.72 -3.31
N ASN A 384 22.83 9.17 -3.61
CA ASN A 384 23.68 8.44 -2.69
C ASN A 384 24.55 9.39 -1.85
N ASN A 385 23.91 10.15 -0.97
CA ASN A 385 24.59 11.00 -0.01
C ASN A 385 23.67 11.41 1.16
N PRO A 386 23.88 10.87 2.38
CA PRO A 386 23.08 11.23 3.54
C PRO A 386 23.50 12.58 4.17
N TYR A 387 24.55 13.23 3.68
CA TYR A 387 25.11 14.47 4.26
C TYR A 387 24.72 15.74 3.50
N TYR A 388 23.96 15.63 2.42
CA TYR A 388 23.40 16.80 1.77
C TYR A 388 22.27 17.40 2.60
N THR A 389 22.18 18.73 2.56
CA THR A 389 21.00 19.45 3.01
C THR A 389 19.83 19.20 2.06
N GLN A 390 18.61 19.47 2.51
CA GLN A 390 17.43 19.31 1.67
C GLN A 390 17.45 20.20 0.43
N ALA A 391 17.99 21.41 0.55
CA ALA A 391 18.15 22.30 -0.59
C ALA A 391 19.13 21.73 -1.64
N GLU A 392 20.27 21.19 -1.20
CA GLU A 392 21.23 20.55 -2.09
C GLU A 392 20.63 19.33 -2.79
N ALA A 393 19.97 18.43 -2.05
CA ALA A 393 19.33 17.26 -2.62
C ALA A 393 18.23 17.62 -3.63
N ARG A 394 17.40 18.64 -3.33
CA ARG A 394 16.38 19.14 -4.27
C ARG A 394 16.99 19.75 -5.53
N ASN A 395 18.10 20.49 -5.40
CA ASN A 395 18.80 21.06 -6.57
C ASN A 395 19.44 19.98 -7.47
N LEU A 396 19.71 18.81 -6.92
CA LEU A 396 20.20 17.65 -7.67
C LEU A 396 19.07 16.85 -8.35
N GLN A 397 17.81 17.07 -7.98
CA GLN A 397 16.69 16.49 -8.70
C GLN A 397 16.57 17.13 -10.09
N PHE A 398 16.86 16.36 -11.14
CA PHE A 398 16.98 16.88 -12.51
C PHE A 398 15.72 16.70 -13.37
N CYS A 399 14.66 16.09 -12.85
CA CYS A 399 13.40 15.91 -13.57
C CYS A 399 12.19 16.20 -12.66
N THR A 400 11.02 16.40 -13.27
CA THR A 400 9.76 16.36 -12.54
C THR A 400 9.53 14.93 -12.03
N ASP A 401 9.44 14.79 -10.72
CA ASP A 401 9.14 13.50 -10.08
C ASP A 401 7.75 13.01 -10.52
N ARG A 402 7.70 11.83 -11.14
CA ARG A 402 6.48 11.21 -11.64
C ARG A 402 5.83 10.25 -10.65
N CYS A 403 6.53 9.93 -9.54
CA CYS A 403 6.08 8.98 -8.55
C CYS A 403 5.43 9.70 -7.36
N ARG A 404 5.92 10.89 -7.01
CA ARG A 404 5.35 11.72 -5.95
C ARG A 404 3.94 12.17 -6.30
N ASN A 405 3.03 12.03 -5.34
CA ASN A 405 1.61 12.37 -5.47
C ASN A 405 0.93 11.67 -6.67
N ASN A 406 1.36 10.43 -6.98
CA ASN A 406 0.82 9.64 -8.08
C ASN A 406 0.44 8.24 -7.61
N ASN A 407 -0.86 7.99 -7.50
CA ASN A 407 -1.42 6.73 -6.99
C ASN A 407 -0.95 5.49 -7.76
N ALA A 408 -0.55 5.63 -9.03
CA ALA A 408 -0.01 4.53 -9.81
C ALA A 408 1.36 4.01 -9.30
N PHE A 409 2.00 4.77 -8.39
CA PHE A 409 3.30 4.48 -7.79
C PHE A 409 3.25 4.33 -6.25
N ASN A 410 2.07 4.30 -5.61
CA ASN A 410 1.96 4.10 -4.16
C ASN A 410 2.62 2.80 -3.68
N TRP A 411 2.66 1.77 -4.55
CA TRP A 411 3.35 0.50 -4.31
C TRP A 411 4.85 0.64 -4.04
N VAL A 412 5.51 1.74 -4.47
CA VAL A 412 6.96 1.92 -4.25
C VAL A 412 7.25 2.07 -2.75
N GLY A 413 6.37 2.76 -2.02
CA GLY A 413 6.42 2.91 -0.58
C GLY A 413 7.64 3.65 -0.01
N TRP A 414 8.57 4.16 -0.81
CA TRP A 414 9.73 4.89 -0.29
C TRP A 414 9.36 6.20 0.41
N GLN A 415 10.27 6.74 1.22
CA GLN A 415 10.16 8.06 1.84
C GLN A 415 11.02 9.05 1.04
N PRO A 416 10.52 9.61 -0.09
CA PRO A 416 11.36 10.22 -1.11
C PRO A 416 12.15 11.46 -0.65
N ASP A 417 11.68 12.15 0.39
CA ASP A 417 12.34 13.34 0.95
C ASP A 417 13.29 13.02 2.14
N ARG A 418 13.42 11.75 2.56
CA ARG A 418 14.37 11.33 3.60
C ARG A 418 15.77 11.16 3.04
N ILE A 419 16.55 12.23 3.11
CA ILE A 419 17.93 12.29 2.56
C ILE A 419 18.84 11.28 3.24
N ASP A 420 18.67 11.10 4.55
CA ASP A 420 19.40 10.16 5.38
C ASP A 420 19.15 8.69 4.98
N LEU A 421 18.02 8.39 4.32
CA LEU A 421 17.68 7.10 3.72
C LEU A 421 17.85 7.08 2.19
N GLY A 422 18.39 8.15 1.61
CA GLY A 422 18.53 8.36 0.17
C GLY A 422 17.37 9.11 -0.46
N TYR A 423 17.54 10.41 -0.70
CA TYR A 423 16.56 11.24 -1.42
C TYR A 423 16.24 10.63 -2.79
N SER A 424 14.97 10.41 -3.10
CA SER A 424 14.54 9.58 -4.23
C SER A 424 13.40 10.20 -5.03
N PHE A 425 13.39 9.94 -6.33
CA PHE A 425 12.39 10.44 -7.28
C PHE A 425 12.36 9.55 -8.53
N CYS A 426 11.33 9.67 -9.37
CA CYS A 426 11.30 8.95 -10.64
C CYS A 426 11.01 9.83 -11.84
N CYS A 427 11.60 9.50 -12.99
CA CYS A 427 11.50 10.26 -14.22
C CYS A 427 10.83 9.44 -15.33
N THR A 428 10.35 10.15 -16.35
CA THR A 428 10.18 9.53 -17.67
C THR A 428 11.55 9.12 -18.23
N ILE A 429 11.58 8.13 -19.14
CA ILE A 429 12.84 7.73 -19.80
C ILE A 429 13.44 8.87 -20.62
N ALA A 430 12.61 9.73 -21.21
CA ALA A 430 13.06 10.88 -21.97
C ALA A 430 13.77 11.91 -21.07
N ASP A 431 13.18 12.27 -19.93
CA ASP A 431 13.79 13.21 -18.99
C ASP A 431 15.07 12.63 -18.37
N PHE A 432 15.06 11.34 -18.02
CA PHE A 432 16.24 10.62 -17.54
C PHE A 432 17.43 10.73 -18.51
N ARG A 433 17.21 10.42 -19.79
CA ARG A 433 18.27 10.41 -20.81
C ARG A 433 18.89 11.77 -21.09
N ARG A 434 18.18 12.88 -20.82
CA ARG A 434 18.75 14.23 -20.96
C ARG A 434 19.89 14.48 -19.98
N THR A 435 19.87 13.82 -18.82
CA THR A 435 20.92 13.94 -17.80
C THR A 435 21.87 12.76 -17.80
N ILE A 436 21.35 11.55 -18.01
CA ILE A 436 22.09 10.29 -17.94
C ILE A 436 21.97 9.56 -19.29
N PRO A 437 22.86 9.84 -20.26
CA PRO A 437 22.69 9.39 -21.65
C PRO A 437 23.22 7.97 -21.91
N HIS A 438 23.86 7.31 -20.93
CA HIS A 438 24.69 6.14 -21.17
C HIS A 438 23.98 4.79 -21.34
N LEU A 439 22.65 4.77 -21.19
CA LEU A 439 21.86 3.57 -21.48
C LEU A 439 21.57 3.45 -22.98
N PRO A 440 21.48 2.22 -23.52
CA PRO A 440 21.04 2.01 -24.89
C PRO A 440 19.70 2.70 -25.19
N ALA A 441 19.50 3.09 -26.45
CA ALA A 441 18.24 3.67 -26.89
C ALA A 441 17.16 2.57 -27.00
N PHE A 442 15.97 2.86 -26.47
CA PHE A 442 14.77 2.03 -26.58
C PHE A 442 13.52 2.92 -26.47
N ASN A 443 12.46 2.52 -27.16
CA ASN A 443 11.23 3.30 -27.28
C ASN A 443 10.26 3.02 -26.13
N VAL A 444 9.73 4.09 -25.56
CA VAL A 444 8.77 4.09 -24.46
C VAL A 444 7.72 5.15 -24.70
N ASN A 445 6.45 4.79 -24.57
CA ASN A 445 5.30 5.66 -24.83
C ASN A 445 4.48 5.95 -23.56
N GLY A 446 4.91 5.42 -22.41
CA GLY A 446 4.22 5.60 -21.12
C GLY A 446 5.04 5.09 -19.95
N LEU A 447 4.60 5.45 -18.74
CA LEU A 447 5.18 4.99 -17.48
C LEU A 447 4.69 3.56 -17.15
N LEU A 448 5.37 2.87 -16.21
CA LEU A 448 4.94 1.56 -15.68
C LEU A 448 3.72 1.64 -14.75
N THR A 449 2.69 2.36 -15.18
CA THR A 449 1.39 2.45 -14.53
C THR A 449 0.53 1.27 -14.99
N ILE A 450 -0.20 0.63 -14.08
CA ILE A 450 -1.27 -0.28 -14.51
C ILE A 450 -2.29 0.60 -15.23
N LYS A 451 -2.31 0.56 -16.56
CA LYS A 451 -3.55 0.84 -17.27
C LYS A 451 -4.49 -0.29 -16.84
N MET A 452 -5.69 0.04 -16.38
CA MET A 452 -6.82 -0.90 -16.40
C MET A 452 -7.07 -1.29 -17.86
N ALA A 453 -6.20 -2.15 -18.40
CA ALA A 453 -6.37 -2.74 -19.70
C ALA A 453 -7.23 -3.97 -19.47
N LEU A 454 -8.43 -3.93 -20.04
CA LEU A 454 -9.37 -5.04 -20.17
C LEU A 454 -8.61 -6.36 -20.43
N PHE A 455 -8.56 -7.23 -19.42
CA PHE A 455 -8.22 -8.64 -19.57
C PHE A 455 -9.15 -9.46 -18.65
N ILE A 456 -10.46 -9.22 -18.80
CA ILE A 456 -11.50 -10.16 -18.41
C ILE A 456 -11.96 -10.78 -19.73
N PHE A 457 -11.34 -11.87 -20.17
CA PHE A 457 -11.90 -12.89 -21.07
C PHE A 457 -10.81 -13.94 -21.34
N LEU A 458 -10.69 -14.93 -20.46
CA LEU A 458 -10.72 -16.35 -20.81
C LEU A 458 -10.43 -17.22 -19.57
N ILE A 459 -11.38 -18.12 -19.29
CA ILE A 459 -11.27 -19.36 -18.50
C ILE A 459 -11.34 -19.20 -16.96
N ILE A 460 -12.58 -19.04 -16.47
CA ILE A 460 -13.05 -19.72 -15.26
C ILE A 460 -13.87 -20.92 -15.71
N THR A 461 -13.26 -22.10 -15.68
CA THR A 461 -13.95 -23.37 -15.45
C THR A 461 -12.95 -24.26 -14.71
N TYR A 462 -13.00 -24.25 -13.38
CA TYR A 462 -13.09 -25.48 -12.57
C TYR A 462 -13.21 -25.10 -11.08
N THR A 463 -14.25 -25.68 -10.48
CA THR A 463 -14.76 -25.64 -9.11
C THR A 463 -13.71 -25.53 -7.99
N VAL A 464 -13.80 -24.48 -7.16
CA VAL A 464 -13.16 -24.41 -5.84
C VAL A 464 -14.17 -24.83 -4.78
N THR A 465 -13.94 -26.00 -4.17
CA THR A 465 -14.44 -26.31 -2.82
C THR A 465 -13.69 -25.46 -1.81
N VAL A 466 -14.46 -24.68 -1.04
CA VAL A 466 -14.01 -23.72 -0.02
C VAL A 466 -13.34 -24.45 1.14
N ILE A 467 -12.10 -24.04 1.48
CA ILE A 467 -11.59 -24.17 2.85
C ILE A 467 -10.99 -22.81 3.23
N SER A 468 -11.64 -22.15 4.19
CA SER A 468 -11.38 -20.84 4.74
C SER A 468 -10.08 -20.76 5.54
N TRP A 469 -9.18 -19.85 5.18
CA TRP A 469 -8.14 -19.33 6.07
C TRP A 469 -8.46 -17.87 6.38
N HIS A 470 -8.71 -17.55 7.65
CA HIS A 470 -9.03 -16.20 8.10
C HIS A 470 -7.76 -15.33 8.11
N ILE A 471 -7.69 -14.36 7.21
CA ILE A 471 -6.75 -13.23 7.28
C ILE A 471 -7.35 -12.24 8.27
N GLU A 472 -6.79 -12.12 9.48
CA GLU A 472 -7.13 -11.04 10.39
C GLU A 472 -6.23 -9.83 10.11
N LEU A 473 -6.81 -8.78 9.52
CA LEU A 473 -6.15 -7.49 9.43
C LEU A 473 -6.25 -6.77 10.79
N PRO A 474 -5.19 -6.06 11.23
CA PRO A 474 -5.28 -5.24 12.44
C PRO A 474 -6.43 -4.22 12.37
N GLU A 475 -7.03 -3.86 13.50
CA GLU A 475 -8.09 -2.84 13.54
C GLU A 475 -7.53 -1.48 13.05
N PRO A 476 -8.27 -0.72 12.21
CA PRO A 476 -7.79 0.53 11.64
C PRO A 476 -7.31 1.56 12.66
N SER A 477 -7.93 1.60 13.85
CA SER A 477 -7.57 2.50 14.95
C SER A 477 -6.12 2.36 15.44
N ARG A 478 -5.46 1.24 15.15
CA ARG A 478 -4.03 1.04 15.46
C ARG A 478 -3.10 1.91 14.62
N PHE A 479 -3.56 2.37 13.45
CA PHE A 479 -2.77 3.15 12.51
C PHE A 479 -3.04 4.65 12.58
N ALA A 480 -3.68 5.12 13.65
CA ALA A 480 -4.08 6.52 13.83
C ALA A 480 -2.93 7.53 13.71
N PHE A 481 -1.68 7.11 13.94
CA PHE A 481 -0.47 7.94 13.78
C PHE A 481 0.40 7.55 12.57
N ASP A 482 0.08 6.43 11.92
CA ASP A 482 0.92 5.83 10.87
C ASP A 482 0.48 6.25 9.47
N LEU A 483 -0.81 6.60 9.31
CA LEU A 483 -1.43 6.92 8.03
C LEU A 483 -2.00 8.34 8.06
N ASN A 484 -1.82 9.07 6.95
CA ASN A 484 -2.56 10.32 6.73
C ASN A 484 -4.04 10.02 6.43
N GLU A 485 -4.87 11.07 6.27
CA GLU A 485 -6.30 10.92 5.96
C GLU A 485 -6.56 9.94 4.81
N ASP A 486 -5.99 10.17 3.63
CA ASP A 486 -6.29 9.37 2.45
C ASP A 486 -5.79 7.91 2.58
N ASP A 487 -4.59 7.71 3.15
CA ASP A 487 -4.02 6.36 3.34
C ASP A 487 -4.80 5.54 4.40
N PHE A 488 -5.24 6.19 5.49
CA PHE A 488 -6.03 5.56 6.54
C PHE A 488 -7.36 5.07 5.98
N GLU A 489 -7.97 5.90 5.16
CA GLU A 489 -9.26 5.70 4.54
C GLU A 489 -9.23 4.56 3.49
N ASP A 490 -8.15 4.44 2.70
CA ASP A 490 -7.93 3.30 1.81
C ASP A 490 -7.71 1.98 2.58
N TYR A 491 -7.01 2.05 3.72
CA TYR A 491 -6.84 0.90 4.61
C TYR A 491 -8.17 0.47 5.22
N LEU A 492 -8.97 1.42 5.71
CA LEU A 492 -10.29 1.19 6.29
C LEU A 492 -11.23 0.50 5.29
N ASP A 493 -11.27 0.98 4.04
CA ASP A 493 -12.08 0.36 2.99
C ASP A 493 -11.68 -1.11 2.74
N SER A 494 -10.37 -1.37 2.71
CA SER A 494 -9.83 -2.72 2.54
C SER A 494 -10.14 -3.62 3.74
N TRP A 495 -10.03 -3.09 4.96
CA TRP A 495 -10.33 -3.80 6.20
C TRP A 495 -11.81 -4.17 6.30
N LEU A 496 -12.71 -3.23 5.99
CA LEU A 496 -14.15 -3.46 6.00
C LEU A 496 -14.58 -4.53 4.99
N GLU A 497 -13.98 -4.56 3.80
CA GLU A 497 -14.22 -5.63 2.82
C GLU A 497 -13.88 -7.03 3.37
N ILE A 498 -12.90 -7.13 4.27
CA ILE A 498 -12.55 -8.39 4.93
C ILE A 498 -13.52 -8.71 6.06
N GLU A 499 -13.85 -7.73 6.91
CA GLU A 499 -14.74 -7.93 8.06
C GLU A 499 -16.17 -8.27 7.63
N GLU A 500 -16.68 -7.69 6.55
CA GLU A 500 -18.00 -8.04 6.02
C GLU A 500 -18.14 -9.51 5.63
N ARG A 501 -17.04 -10.17 5.23
CA ARG A 501 -17.07 -11.60 4.95
C ARG A 501 -17.46 -12.43 6.18
N LYS A 502 -17.30 -11.92 7.40
CA LYS A 502 -17.72 -12.59 8.64
C LYS A 502 -19.25 -12.63 8.80
N TRP A 503 -19.95 -11.60 8.33
CA TRP A 503 -21.42 -11.55 8.32
C TRP A 503 -22.04 -12.50 7.29
N GLN A 504 -21.31 -12.85 6.24
CA GLN A 504 -21.79 -13.75 5.18
C GLN A 504 -21.71 -15.25 5.52
N ILE A 505 -21.23 -15.64 6.70
CA ILE A 505 -20.95 -17.05 7.05
C ILE A 505 -22.21 -17.84 7.46
N ASN A 506 -23.33 -17.19 7.77
CA ASN A 506 -24.52 -17.86 8.33
C ASN A 506 -25.73 -18.02 7.39
N ASP A 507 -25.56 -17.88 6.08
CA ASP A 507 -26.70 -17.94 5.16
C ASP A 507 -26.96 -19.37 4.66
N ARG A 508 -27.83 -20.10 5.37
CA ARG A 508 -28.49 -21.29 4.80
C ARG A 508 -29.49 -20.81 3.77
N ALA A 509 -29.12 -20.87 2.50
CA ALA A 509 -30.00 -20.60 1.37
C ALA A 509 -31.27 -21.47 1.49
N THR A 510 -32.38 -20.83 1.84
CA THR A 510 -33.71 -21.37 1.56
C THR A 510 -34.03 -21.06 0.09
N PRO A 511 -34.62 -21.99 -0.67
CA PRO A 511 -34.98 -21.73 -2.05
C PRO A 511 -36.07 -20.65 -2.09
N ALA A 512 -35.69 -19.41 -2.41
CA ALA A 512 -36.61 -18.29 -2.47
C ALA A 512 -37.46 -18.36 -3.76
N THR A 513 -38.78 -18.31 -3.61
CA THR A 513 -39.72 -18.01 -4.70
C THR A 513 -39.64 -16.51 -5.01
N GLY A 514 -38.87 -16.10 -6.01
CA GLY A 514 -38.67 -14.67 -6.33
C GLY A 514 -37.26 -14.35 -6.79
N CYS A 515 -36.86 -13.09 -6.65
CA CYS A 515 -35.51 -12.62 -6.90
C CYS A 515 -34.76 -12.36 -5.59
N ALA A 516 -33.50 -12.73 -5.54
CA ALA A 516 -32.58 -12.48 -4.43
C ALA A 516 -31.24 -12.02 -4.99
N PHE A 517 -30.75 -10.87 -4.54
CA PHE A 517 -29.43 -10.35 -4.90
C PHE A 517 -28.80 -9.60 -3.73
N LYS A 518 -27.47 -9.57 -3.68
CA LYS A 518 -26.70 -9.01 -2.57
C LYS A 518 -26.29 -7.57 -2.82
N VAL A 519 -26.23 -6.80 -1.73
CA VAL A 519 -25.60 -5.45 -1.71
C VAL A 519 -24.14 -5.54 -2.20
N ASN A 520 -23.42 -6.60 -1.79
CA ASN A 520 -22.05 -6.88 -2.18
C ASN A 520 -21.98 -8.05 -3.17
N GLY A 521 -21.48 -7.79 -4.39
CA GLY A 521 -21.21 -8.80 -5.42
C GLY A 521 -22.18 -8.81 -6.61
N ASP A 522 -23.43 -8.39 -6.40
CA ASP A 522 -24.51 -8.50 -7.40
C ASP A 522 -24.97 -7.16 -7.98
N LEU A 523 -24.33 -6.06 -7.60
CA LEU A 523 -24.60 -4.71 -8.11
C LEU A 523 -23.41 -4.21 -8.94
N GLY A 524 -23.70 -3.57 -10.07
CA GLY A 524 -22.68 -3.04 -10.98
C GLY A 524 -22.30 -1.60 -10.67
N GLU A 525 -21.12 -1.18 -11.13
CA GLU A 525 -20.61 0.19 -11.05
C GLU A 525 -20.35 0.77 -12.45
N PRO A 526 -20.62 2.07 -12.72
CA PRO A 526 -21.23 3.06 -11.82
C PRO A 526 -22.69 2.72 -11.45
N GLN A 527 -22.98 2.69 -10.16
CA GLN A 527 -24.25 2.18 -9.65
C GLN A 527 -25.45 3.12 -9.90
N PRO A 528 -26.59 2.59 -10.37
CA PRO A 528 -27.90 3.28 -10.36
C PRO A 528 -28.46 3.51 -8.95
N VAL A 529 -29.43 4.42 -8.85
CA VAL A 529 -30.30 4.53 -7.66
C VAL A 529 -31.48 3.58 -7.83
N TYR A 530 -31.79 2.82 -6.78
CA TYR A 530 -32.86 1.82 -6.77
C TYR A 530 -33.97 2.20 -5.80
N LEU A 531 -35.20 2.30 -6.29
CA LEU A 531 -36.38 2.61 -5.49
C LEU A 531 -37.40 1.47 -5.52
N ARG A 532 -37.94 1.12 -4.36
CA ARG A 532 -39.12 0.29 -4.16
C ARG A 532 -40.29 1.21 -3.80
N GLY A 533 -41.17 1.47 -4.77
CA GLY A 533 -42.19 2.51 -4.63
C GLY A 533 -41.55 3.88 -4.40
N SER A 534 -41.86 4.52 -3.27
CA SER A 534 -41.32 5.82 -2.89
C SER A 534 -40.11 5.77 -1.95
N ASN A 535 -39.58 4.57 -1.67
CA ASN A 535 -38.46 4.39 -0.74
C ASN A 535 -37.24 3.82 -1.47
N TYR A 536 -36.04 4.10 -0.95
CA TYR A 536 -34.87 3.33 -1.33
C TYR A 536 -35.09 1.86 -1.03
N ILE A 537 -34.58 1.00 -1.90
CA ILE A 537 -34.55 -0.43 -1.59
C ILE A 537 -33.63 -0.68 -0.39
N ILE A 538 -33.95 -1.66 0.44
CA ILE A 538 -33.12 -2.06 1.60
C ILE A 538 -33.01 -3.59 1.65
N PRO A 539 -31.87 -4.15 2.11
CA PRO A 539 -31.76 -5.57 2.37
C PRO A 539 -32.57 -5.99 3.59
N THR A 540 -32.77 -7.30 3.74
CA THR A 540 -33.54 -7.87 4.85
C THR A 540 -32.66 -8.05 6.08
N GLY A 541 -32.98 -7.37 7.18
CA GLY A 541 -32.21 -7.43 8.42
C GLY A 541 -30.73 -7.10 8.18
N THR A 542 -29.83 -7.96 8.67
CA THR A 542 -28.37 -7.85 8.52
C THR A 542 -27.80 -8.82 7.46
N THR A 543 -28.63 -9.35 6.56
CA THR A 543 -28.19 -10.40 5.61
C THR A 543 -27.40 -9.86 4.41
N GLY A 544 -27.59 -8.58 4.09
CA GLY A 544 -27.11 -7.99 2.84
C GLY A 544 -27.87 -8.49 1.61
N GLN A 545 -28.91 -9.32 1.78
CA GLN A 545 -29.75 -9.83 0.71
C GLN A 545 -31.01 -8.97 0.54
N ILE A 546 -31.30 -8.65 -0.72
CA ILE A 546 -32.50 -7.96 -1.15
C ILE A 546 -33.41 -8.99 -1.82
N HIS A 547 -34.63 -9.14 -1.29
CA HIS A 547 -35.63 -10.06 -1.82
C HIS A 547 -36.74 -9.31 -2.52
N LEU A 548 -37.09 -9.78 -3.72
CA LEU A 548 -38.23 -9.32 -4.51
C LEU A 548 -39.18 -10.50 -4.76
N SER A 549 -40.48 -10.28 -4.67
CA SER A 549 -41.47 -11.27 -5.12
C SER A 549 -41.47 -11.37 -6.65
N VAL A 550 -41.81 -12.54 -7.22
CA VAL A 550 -41.98 -12.68 -8.67
C VAL A 550 -43.02 -11.65 -9.16
N GLY A 551 -42.67 -10.86 -10.18
CA GLY A 551 -43.50 -9.78 -10.69
C GLY A 551 -43.39 -8.44 -9.94
N GLU A 552 -42.67 -8.38 -8.81
CA GLU A 552 -42.40 -7.12 -8.11
C GLU A 552 -41.50 -6.21 -8.96
N GLN A 553 -41.78 -4.90 -8.95
CA GLN A 553 -41.09 -3.91 -9.77
C GLN A 553 -40.24 -2.97 -8.93
N ILE A 554 -39.00 -2.74 -9.37
CA ILE A 554 -38.05 -1.79 -8.77
C ILE A 554 -37.74 -0.71 -9.80
N PHE A 555 -37.81 0.54 -9.40
CA PHE A 555 -37.44 1.66 -10.25
C PHE A 555 -35.93 1.86 -10.21
N VAL A 556 -35.28 1.76 -11.37
CA VAL A 556 -33.84 1.93 -11.55
C VAL A 556 -33.61 3.27 -12.26
N THR A 557 -32.72 4.11 -11.73
CA THR A 557 -32.46 5.42 -12.34
C THR A 557 -31.02 5.88 -12.20
N CYS A 558 -30.50 6.48 -13.26
CA CYS A 558 -29.20 7.14 -13.34
C CYS A 558 -29.41 8.65 -13.26
N THR A 559 -29.21 9.25 -12.10
CA THR A 559 -29.54 10.66 -11.86
C THR A 559 -28.48 11.61 -12.41
N GLY A 560 -28.90 12.77 -12.91
CA GLY A 560 -28.03 13.83 -13.39
C GLY A 560 -28.04 14.02 -14.91
N THR A 561 -27.53 15.16 -15.36
CA THR A 561 -27.55 15.56 -16.77
C THR A 561 -26.77 14.57 -17.64
N LYS A 562 -27.42 14.04 -18.69
CA LYS A 562 -26.84 13.06 -19.64
C LYS A 562 -26.40 11.74 -19.00
N ARG A 563 -26.90 11.41 -17.79
CA ARG A 563 -26.73 10.08 -17.22
C ARG A 563 -27.78 9.15 -17.80
N VAL A 564 -27.33 8.02 -18.34
CA VAL A 564 -28.18 7.02 -18.98
C VAL A 564 -27.84 5.65 -18.43
N ILE A 565 -28.81 4.75 -18.45
CA ILE A 565 -28.59 3.35 -18.11
C ILE A 565 -27.74 2.72 -19.23
N GLN A 566 -26.68 2.04 -18.83
CA GLN A 566 -25.83 1.21 -19.67
C GLN A 566 -26.13 -0.25 -19.39
N HIS A 567 -26.60 -0.93 -20.43
CA HIS A 567 -26.78 -2.38 -20.43
C HIS A 567 -26.70 -2.89 -21.88
N PRO A 568 -26.11 -4.08 -22.15
CA PRO A 568 -25.83 -4.56 -23.51
C PRO A 568 -27.07 -4.66 -24.43
N ASN A 569 -28.24 -4.92 -23.84
CA ASN A 569 -29.48 -5.10 -24.59
C ASN A 569 -30.45 -3.91 -24.48
N VAL A 570 -29.96 -2.73 -24.13
CA VAL A 570 -30.81 -1.52 -24.07
C VAL A 570 -31.33 -1.17 -25.46
N THR A 571 -32.64 -0.97 -25.56
CA THR A 571 -33.35 -0.74 -26.84
C THR A 571 -33.31 0.73 -27.26
N SER A 572 -33.23 1.64 -26.30
CA SER A 572 -33.14 3.08 -26.51
C SER A 572 -32.48 3.76 -25.31
N SER A 573 -31.77 4.86 -25.58
CA SER A 573 -31.09 5.64 -24.53
C SER A 573 -32.10 6.18 -23.51
N THR A 574 -32.11 5.63 -22.30
CA THR A 574 -32.96 6.08 -21.19
C THR A 574 -32.15 6.32 -19.92
N SER A 575 -32.58 7.26 -19.08
CA SER A 575 -32.00 7.50 -17.75
C SER A 575 -32.65 6.68 -16.63
N SER A 576 -33.81 6.07 -16.89
CA SER A 576 -34.57 5.32 -15.88
C SER A 576 -35.44 4.23 -16.49
N GLY A 577 -35.83 3.24 -15.68
CA GLY A 577 -36.74 2.18 -16.10
C GLY A 577 -37.21 1.31 -14.92
N LEU A 578 -38.31 0.58 -15.13
CA LEU A 578 -38.80 -0.42 -14.18
C LEU A 578 -38.12 -1.77 -14.45
N ALA A 579 -37.49 -2.35 -13.44
CA ALA A 579 -36.98 -3.70 -13.45
C ALA A 579 -37.98 -4.61 -12.72
N THR A 580 -38.58 -5.56 -13.43
CA THR A 580 -39.52 -6.54 -12.87
C THR A 580 -38.78 -7.81 -12.50
N CYS A 581 -38.99 -8.29 -11.28
CA CYS A 581 -38.44 -9.56 -10.83
C CYS A 581 -39.00 -10.74 -11.62
N VAL A 582 -38.10 -11.58 -12.15
CA VAL A 582 -38.44 -12.83 -12.84
C VAL A 582 -38.17 -14.03 -11.92
N SER A 583 -36.90 -14.31 -11.62
CA SER A 583 -36.47 -15.42 -10.76
C SER A 583 -34.99 -15.33 -10.41
N ASN A 584 -34.57 -15.83 -9.24
CA ASN A 584 -33.17 -15.85 -8.80
C ASN A 584 -32.53 -14.45 -8.82
N THR A 585 -31.54 -14.18 -9.65
CA THR A 585 -30.92 -12.85 -9.78
C THR A 585 -31.50 -12.04 -10.95
N LEU A 586 -32.45 -12.61 -11.69
CA LEU A 586 -32.88 -12.12 -13.00
C LEU A 586 -34.08 -11.18 -12.92
N VAL A 587 -33.95 -10.06 -13.62
CA VAL A 587 -34.99 -9.06 -13.87
C VAL A 587 -35.24 -8.86 -15.36
N SER A 588 -36.45 -8.45 -15.72
CA SER A 588 -36.79 -7.94 -17.05
C SER A 588 -36.96 -6.42 -16.99
N GLY A 589 -36.37 -5.69 -17.94
CA GLY A 589 -36.46 -4.24 -17.98
C GLY A 589 -37.58 -3.76 -18.87
N ASN A 590 -38.82 -3.87 -18.40
CA ASN A 590 -40.09 -3.48 -19.06
C ASN A 590 -39.87 -2.43 -20.17
N ASP A 591 -39.72 -2.89 -21.41
CA ASP A 591 -39.54 -2.12 -22.65
C ASP A 591 -38.21 -1.35 -22.84
N TRP A 592 -37.34 -1.24 -21.84
CA TRP A 592 -36.06 -0.52 -21.93
C TRP A 592 -34.83 -1.42 -22.14
N PHE A 593 -34.92 -2.73 -21.91
CA PHE A 593 -33.96 -3.71 -22.45
C PHE A 593 -34.61 -5.04 -22.82
N HIS A 594 -34.04 -5.74 -23.81
CA HIS A 594 -34.52 -7.05 -24.24
C HIS A 594 -33.99 -8.20 -23.37
N GLY A 595 -34.90 -9.13 -23.04
CA GLY A 595 -34.59 -10.37 -22.33
C GLY A 595 -34.57 -10.22 -20.80
N HIS A 596 -33.85 -11.13 -20.15
CA HIS A 596 -33.62 -11.10 -18.71
C HIS A 596 -32.16 -10.74 -18.42
N SER A 597 -31.91 -10.03 -17.33
CA SER A 597 -30.56 -9.66 -16.91
C SER A 597 -30.42 -9.64 -15.40
N GLU A 598 -29.19 -9.72 -14.92
CA GLU A 598 -28.87 -9.52 -13.51
C GLU A 598 -28.67 -8.04 -13.21
N PHE A 599 -28.96 -7.63 -11.96
CA PHE A 599 -28.73 -6.25 -11.51
C PHE A 599 -27.29 -5.78 -11.73
N ARG A 600 -26.31 -6.68 -11.65
CA ARG A 600 -24.89 -6.38 -11.89
C ARG A 600 -24.60 -5.78 -13.28
N ASN A 601 -25.41 -6.13 -14.27
CA ASN A 601 -25.24 -5.65 -15.64
C ASN A 601 -25.96 -4.33 -15.91
N ILE A 602 -26.78 -3.85 -14.95
CA ILE A 602 -27.52 -2.61 -15.06
C ILE A 602 -26.69 -1.52 -14.38
N THR A 603 -25.94 -0.76 -15.18
CA THR A 603 -25.07 0.31 -14.68
C THR A 603 -25.46 1.66 -15.26
N CYS A 604 -24.82 2.73 -14.79
CA CYS A 604 -24.96 4.07 -15.35
C CYS A 604 -23.75 4.45 -16.19
N SER A 605 -23.96 5.31 -17.19
CA SER A 605 -22.87 5.88 -18.02
C SER A 605 -21.84 6.71 -17.25
N GLY A 606 -22.12 7.02 -16.00
CA GLY A 606 -21.24 7.60 -15.00
C GLY A 606 -21.96 7.58 -13.66
N HIS A 607 -21.26 7.89 -12.56
CA HIS A 607 -21.88 7.89 -11.24
C HIS A 607 -23.11 8.81 -11.19
N SER A 608 -24.17 8.30 -10.57
CA SER A 608 -25.42 9.02 -10.29
C SER A 608 -25.12 10.31 -9.52
N ARG A 609 -25.66 11.43 -10.00
CA ARG A 609 -25.47 12.75 -9.40
C ARG A 609 -26.39 12.90 -8.19
N TYR A 610 -25.78 13.16 -7.04
CA TYR A 610 -26.45 13.54 -5.80
C TYR A 610 -26.45 15.07 -5.65
N GLU A 611 -27.40 15.59 -4.86
CA GLU A 611 -27.62 17.02 -4.65
C GLU A 611 -27.79 17.33 -3.16
N ALA A 612 -27.37 18.53 -2.76
CA ALA A 612 -27.65 19.12 -1.47
C ALA A 612 -28.56 20.34 -1.68
N GLN A 613 -29.72 20.37 -1.03
CA GLN A 613 -30.74 21.42 -1.20
C GLN A 613 -31.11 22.03 0.15
N ALA A 614 -30.98 23.36 0.26
CA ALA A 614 -31.57 24.09 1.37
C ALA A 614 -33.09 23.91 1.37
N THR A 615 -33.67 23.74 2.55
CA THR A 615 -35.11 23.64 2.75
C THR A 615 -35.65 24.96 3.31
N SER A 616 -36.98 25.08 3.40
CA SER A 616 -37.64 26.16 4.15
C SER A 616 -37.65 25.92 5.65
N GLU A 617 -37.17 24.76 6.12
CA GLU A 617 -37.13 24.41 7.53
C GLU A 617 -35.88 24.99 8.20
N THR A 618 -36.04 25.33 9.47
CA THR A 618 -34.95 25.81 10.31
C THR A 618 -34.69 24.84 11.45
N CYS A 619 -33.42 24.71 11.82
CA CYS A 619 -32.98 23.98 13.00
C CYS A 619 -32.53 24.98 14.09
N TYR A 620 -31.83 24.48 15.11
CA TYR A 620 -31.38 25.27 16.26
C TYR A 620 -30.74 26.61 15.86
N GLY A 621 -31.14 27.68 16.55
CA GLY A 621 -30.64 29.03 16.28
C GLY A 621 -31.17 29.64 14.98
N ASN A 622 -32.32 29.16 14.47
CA ASN A 622 -32.89 29.54 13.16
C ASN A 622 -31.94 29.27 11.98
N ASN A 623 -31.04 28.29 12.12
CA ASN A 623 -30.11 27.90 11.07
C ASN A 623 -30.81 27.06 10.00
N THR A 624 -30.20 26.96 8.82
CA THR A 624 -30.83 26.32 7.66
C THR A 624 -30.73 24.80 7.75
N VAL A 625 -31.85 24.11 7.51
CA VAL A 625 -31.83 22.66 7.26
C VAL A 625 -31.52 22.42 5.78
N ILE A 626 -30.45 21.68 5.52
CA ILE A 626 -30.06 21.22 4.19
C ILE A 626 -30.27 19.72 4.11
N ARG A 627 -30.96 19.25 3.08
CA ARG A 627 -31.15 17.81 2.81
C ARG A 627 -30.23 17.36 1.67
N VAL A 628 -29.68 16.15 1.78
CA VAL A 628 -28.80 15.56 0.76
C VAL A 628 -29.39 14.27 0.24
N GLY A 629 -29.36 14.06 -1.07
CA GLY A 629 -29.96 12.90 -1.70
C GLY A 629 -30.04 12.99 -3.21
N PHE A 630 -31.10 12.44 -3.80
CA PHE A 630 -31.26 12.32 -5.24
C PHE A 630 -32.54 13.01 -5.73
N VAL A 631 -32.44 13.75 -6.82
CA VAL A 631 -33.62 14.26 -7.55
C VAL A 631 -34.00 13.26 -8.62
N ILE A 632 -35.20 12.69 -8.50
CA ILE A 632 -35.74 11.67 -9.40
C ILE A 632 -37.15 12.11 -9.78
N ASN A 633 -37.41 12.31 -11.07
CA ASN A 633 -38.71 12.79 -11.58
C ASN A 633 -39.21 14.05 -10.86
N ASN A 634 -38.33 15.02 -10.59
CA ASN A 634 -38.58 16.24 -9.81
C ASN A 634 -38.93 16.06 -8.34
N PHE A 635 -38.92 14.82 -7.82
CA PHE A 635 -39.04 14.55 -6.39
C PHE A 635 -37.65 14.38 -5.78
N PHE A 636 -37.48 14.94 -4.58
CA PHE A 636 -36.23 14.81 -3.83
C PHE A 636 -36.33 13.65 -2.84
N TYR A 637 -35.41 12.69 -2.94
CA TYR A 637 -35.30 11.55 -2.06
C TYR A 637 -34.12 11.78 -1.10
N PRO A 638 -34.36 12.19 0.15
CA PRO A 638 -33.28 12.47 1.10
C PRO A 638 -32.63 11.18 1.64
N LEU A 639 -31.32 11.24 1.86
CA LEU A 639 -30.53 10.23 2.57
C LEU A 639 -30.22 10.68 3.99
N TYR A 640 -29.87 11.95 4.15
CA TYR A 640 -29.60 12.60 5.42
C TYR A 640 -29.87 14.10 5.32
N TRP A 641 -29.89 14.74 6.49
CA TRP A 641 -30.05 16.18 6.63
C TRP A 641 -28.91 16.75 7.47
N SER A 642 -28.68 18.04 7.31
CA SER A 642 -27.65 18.81 7.99
C SER A 642 -28.23 20.13 8.47
N CYS A 643 -28.00 20.43 9.75
CA CYS A 643 -28.26 21.73 10.35
C CYS A 643 -27.01 22.60 10.17
N PHE A 644 -27.09 23.61 9.32
CA PHE A 644 -25.92 24.38 8.87
C PHE A 644 -26.02 25.86 9.24
N ASP A 645 -25.02 26.35 9.97
CA ASP A 645 -24.83 27.77 10.24
C ASP A 645 -24.06 28.41 9.08
N GLN A 646 -24.79 29.14 8.24
CA GLN A 646 -24.27 29.78 7.03
C GLN A 646 -23.34 30.96 7.34
N ASN A 647 -23.45 31.57 8.53
CA ASN A 647 -22.62 32.70 8.93
C ASN A 647 -21.25 32.23 9.42
N ARG A 648 -21.22 31.12 10.17
CA ARG A 648 -20.00 30.52 10.71
C ARG A 648 -19.39 29.47 9.78
N LEU A 649 -20.09 29.08 8.72
CA LEU A 649 -19.73 27.96 7.84
C LEU A 649 -19.50 26.67 8.65
N GLU A 650 -20.41 26.42 9.59
CA GLU A 650 -20.31 25.36 10.59
C GLU A 650 -21.49 24.39 10.45
N VAL A 651 -21.19 23.10 10.50
CA VAL A 651 -22.21 22.06 10.59
C VAL A 651 -22.50 21.81 12.06
N LEU A 652 -23.70 22.16 12.53
CA LEU A 652 -24.07 21.93 13.94
C LEU A 652 -24.31 20.44 14.20
N TYR A 653 -25.07 19.80 13.34
CA TYR A 653 -25.26 18.35 13.32
C TYR A 653 -25.83 17.88 11.98
N ALA A 654 -25.58 16.62 11.65
CA ALA A 654 -26.27 15.89 10.60
C ALA A 654 -27.11 14.77 11.24
N TRP A 655 -28.24 14.44 10.63
CA TRP A 655 -29.09 13.34 11.09
C TRP A 655 -29.60 12.46 9.95
N TYR A 656 -29.77 11.19 10.27
CA TYR A 656 -30.14 10.13 9.34
C TYR A 656 -30.60 8.90 10.13
N GLU A 657 -31.21 7.97 9.40
CA GLU A 657 -31.61 6.69 9.94
C GLU A 657 -30.47 5.67 9.81
N GLN A 658 -30.15 5.01 10.91
CA GLN A 658 -29.23 3.88 10.96
C GLN A 658 -29.95 2.69 11.58
N ASN A 659 -30.22 1.69 10.76
CA ASN A 659 -31.06 0.53 11.07
C ASN A 659 -30.26 -0.75 10.78
N PRO A 660 -30.81 -1.95 11.05
CA PRO A 660 -30.04 -3.18 10.91
C PRO A 660 -29.41 -3.41 9.52
N PRO A 661 -30.08 -3.06 8.40
CA PRO A 661 -29.49 -3.07 7.07
C PRO A 661 -28.16 -2.32 6.89
N ASN A 662 -27.90 -1.28 7.68
CA ASN A 662 -26.70 -0.45 7.54
C ASN A 662 -25.42 -1.18 8.02
N ALA A 663 -25.54 -2.28 8.77
CA ALA A 663 -24.40 -3.10 9.18
C ALA A 663 -23.73 -3.85 8.02
N VAL A 664 -24.44 -4.00 6.90
CA VAL A 664 -24.01 -4.74 5.69
C VAL A 664 -24.03 -3.83 4.47
N HIS A 665 -23.22 -2.79 4.54
CA HIS A 665 -23.10 -1.75 3.53
C HIS A 665 -22.22 -2.22 2.37
N GLN A 666 -22.23 -1.51 1.24
CA GLN A 666 -21.40 -1.89 0.11
C GLN A 666 -19.92 -1.62 0.42
N THR A 667 -19.05 -2.59 0.17
CA THR A 667 -17.59 -2.47 0.32
C THR A 667 -16.91 -2.20 -1.02
N GLY A 668 -15.65 -1.72 -0.98
CA GLY A 668 -14.88 -1.40 -2.19
C GLY A 668 -15.36 -0.16 -2.96
N VAL A 669 -16.18 0.71 -2.34
CA VAL A 669 -16.73 1.90 -2.99
C VAL A 669 -15.68 2.99 -3.12
N THR A 670 -15.35 3.37 -4.35
CA THR A 670 -14.40 4.46 -4.64
C THR A 670 -14.92 5.80 -4.11
N ARG A 671 -14.03 6.58 -3.50
CA ARG A 671 -14.34 7.90 -2.91
C ARG A 671 -14.41 8.98 -3.99
N PRO A 672 -15.43 9.86 -3.97
CA PRO A 672 -15.47 11.05 -4.81
C PRO A 672 -14.66 12.20 -4.19
N SER A 673 -14.46 13.28 -4.94
CA SER A 673 -13.95 14.54 -4.39
C SER A 673 -15.02 15.24 -3.53
N TRP A 674 -14.58 15.96 -2.50
CA TRP A 674 -15.46 16.75 -1.63
C TRP A 674 -16.06 17.95 -2.36
N LEU A 675 -17.36 18.16 -2.13
CA LEU A 675 -18.13 19.24 -2.73
C LEU A 675 -18.50 20.31 -1.69
N ALA A 676 -18.20 21.57 -2.00
CA ALA A 676 -18.69 22.71 -1.20
C ALA A 676 -20.16 23.03 -1.50
N GLY A 677 -20.64 22.71 -2.72
CA GLY A 677 -21.95 23.16 -3.18
C GLY A 677 -22.05 24.69 -3.22
N GLY A 678 -23.26 25.21 -3.04
CA GLY A 678 -23.51 26.66 -2.92
C GLY A 678 -23.38 27.21 -1.49
N PHE A 679 -22.91 26.39 -0.54
CA PHE A 679 -23.01 26.68 0.90
C PHE A 679 -21.75 27.30 1.51
N PHE A 680 -20.67 27.46 0.74
CA PHE A 680 -19.42 28.08 1.19
C PHE A 680 -18.99 29.20 0.23
N PRO A 681 -19.80 30.27 0.09
CA PRO A 681 -19.52 31.33 -0.87
C PRO A 681 -18.20 32.03 -0.56
N GLY A 682 -17.34 32.19 -1.57
CA GLY A 682 -16.06 32.88 -1.44
C GLY A 682 -14.95 32.09 -0.74
N VAL A 683 -15.20 30.85 -0.30
CA VAL A 683 -14.21 30.05 0.43
C VAL A 683 -13.80 28.82 -0.37
N SER A 684 -12.50 28.68 -0.61
CA SER A 684 -11.94 27.43 -1.14
C SER A 684 -11.76 26.42 0.00
N VAL A 685 -12.86 25.80 0.42
CA VAL A 685 -12.88 24.93 1.62
C VAL A 685 -11.88 23.79 1.51
N ASN A 686 -11.77 23.13 0.35
CA ASN A 686 -10.76 22.09 0.10
C ASN A 686 -9.34 22.58 0.41
N THR A 687 -9.01 23.83 0.07
CA THR A 687 -7.70 24.41 0.37
C THR A 687 -7.48 24.60 1.86
N MET A 688 -8.52 24.96 2.62
CA MET A 688 -8.44 25.18 4.08
C MET A 688 -8.07 23.90 4.84
N TYR A 689 -8.42 22.73 4.31
CA TYR A 689 -8.04 21.43 4.87
C TYR A 689 -6.63 20.95 4.48
N THR A 690 -5.91 21.67 3.61
CA THR A 690 -4.52 21.29 3.31
C THR A 690 -3.61 21.63 4.49
N GLN A 691 -2.67 20.74 4.82
CA GLN A 691 -1.71 20.97 5.90
C GLN A 691 -0.91 22.28 5.73
N ALA A 692 -0.61 22.65 4.48
CA ALA A 692 0.07 23.90 4.18
C ALA A 692 -0.77 25.11 4.62
N GLN A 693 -2.06 25.13 4.27
CA GLN A 693 -2.96 26.21 4.65
C GLN A 693 -3.23 26.21 6.16
N GLN A 694 -3.41 25.04 6.78
CA GLN A 694 -3.54 24.91 8.23
C GLN A 694 -2.33 25.49 8.96
N LYS A 695 -1.11 25.19 8.50
CA LYS A 695 0.12 25.79 9.05
C LYS A 695 0.12 27.32 8.93
N THR A 696 -0.26 27.84 7.77
CA THR A 696 -0.34 29.30 7.55
C THR A 696 -1.33 29.96 8.51
N ILE A 697 -2.51 29.38 8.68
CA ILE A 697 -3.54 29.91 9.57
C ILE A 697 -3.10 29.82 11.03
N LEU A 698 -2.64 28.64 11.47
CA LEU A 698 -2.21 28.44 12.85
C LEU A 698 -1.00 29.31 13.19
N ALA A 699 -0.08 29.55 12.26
CA ALA A 699 1.07 30.42 12.49
C ALA A 699 0.64 31.86 12.87
N SER A 700 -0.52 32.32 12.38
CA SER A 700 -1.07 33.63 12.76
C SER A 700 -1.68 33.66 14.17
N LEU A 701 -2.04 32.50 14.74
CA LEU A 701 -2.69 32.38 16.05
C LEU A 701 -1.71 32.00 17.15
N VAL A 702 -0.85 31.01 16.90
CA VAL A 702 0.08 30.44 17.88
C VAL A 702 1.55 30.70 17.53
N GLY A 703 1.84 31.35 16.41
CA GLY A 703 3.18 31.57 15.91
C GLY A 703 3.75 30.40 15.08
N THR A 704 4.69 30.71 14.19
CA THR A 704 5.20 29.80 13.15
C THR A 704 5.80 28.50 13.68
N GLU A 705 6.58 28.57 14.78
CA GLU A 705 7.22 27.39 15.34
C GLU A 705 6.21 26.39 15.91
N LEU A 706 5.24 26.88 16.70
CA LEU A 706 4.19 26.05 17.29
C LEU A 706 3.26 25.49 16.22
N ALA A 707 2.92 26.27 15.19
CA ALA A 707 2.13 25.77 14.06
C ALA A 707 2.80 24.58 13.35
N GLY A 708 4.13 24.60 13.22
CA GLY A 708 4.90 23.47 12.67
C GLY A 708 4.95 22.24 13.60
N LYS A 709 4.81 22.42 14.91
CA LYS A 709 4.73 21.34 15.91
C LYS A 709 3.33 20.73 15.99
N TYR A 710 2.29 21.55 15.89
CA TYR A 710 0.91 21.09 15.88
C TYR A 710 0.52 20.44 14.55
N ILE A 711 1.01 20.94 13.41
CA ILE A 711 0.69 20.36 12.10
C ILE A 711 1.87 19.55 11.55
N THR A 712 1.73 18.23 11.55
CA THR A 712 2.67 17.25 10.98
C THR A 712 1.95 16.33 10.00
N ASN A 713 2.68 15.39 9.38
CA ASN A 713 2.08 14.42 8.47
C ASN A 713 1.05 13.51 9.18
N SER A 714 1.25 13.21 10.47
CA SER A 714 0.36 12.38 11.28
C SER A 714 -0.55 13.19 12.21
N GLN A 715 -0.33 14.49 12.34
CA GLN A 715 -1.13 15.39 13.18
C GLN A 715 -1.60 16.57 12.34
N HIS A 716 -2.82 16.52 11.81
CA HIS A 716 -3.42 17.59 11.02
C HIS A 716 -4.94 17.45 11.10
N MET A 717 -5.68 18.46 10.66
CA MET A 717 -7.14 18.38 10.63
C MET A 717 -7.61 17.75 9.31
N ALA A 718 -8.18 16.56 9.40
CA ALA A 718 -8.86 15.85 8.32
C ALA A 718 -10.32 16.31 8.17
N ARG A 719 -10.95 15.92 7.05
CA ARG A 719 -12.37 16.19 6.77
C ARG A 719 -13.22 15.12 7.45
N GLY A 720 -13.43 15.29 8.75
CA GLY A 720 -14.20 14.36 9.57
C GLY A 720 -15.67 14.38 9.18
N HIS A 721 -16.19 13.24 8.71
CA HIS A 721 -17.61 13.07 8.37
C HIS A 721 -18.50 13.14 9.63
N LEU A 722 -19.73 13.66 9.48
CA LEU A 722 -20.77 13.56 10.51
C LEU A 722 -21.71 12.38 10.21
N ALA A 723 -22.30 12.35 9.02
CA ALA A 723 -22.89 11.14 8.46
C ALA A 723 -21.79 10.37 7.71
N ALA A 724 -21.25 9.33 8.35
CA ALA A 724 -20.10 8.59 7.83
C ALA A 724 -20.44 7.88 6.51
N LYS A 725 -19.45 7.80 5.62
CA LYS A 725 -19.57 7.11 4.31
C LYS A 725 -20.24 5.74 4.47
N THR A 726 -19.76 4.94 5.41
CA THR A 726 -20.14 3.52 5.60
C THR A 726 -21.42 3.34 6.42
N ASP A 727 -22.06 4.45 6.85
CA ASP A 727 -23.40 4.42 7.42
C ASP A 727 -24.49 4.28 6.34
N PHE A 728 -24.14 4.35 5.06
CA PHE A 728 -25.06 4.21 3.93
C PHE A 728 -24.83 2.90 3.17
N ILE A 729 -25.94 2.22 2.84
CA ILE A 729 -25.92 0.84 2.32
C ILE A 729 -25.32 0.75 0.92
N PHE A 730 -25.70 1.64 0.00
CA PHE A 730 -25.31 1.55 -1.42
C PHE A 730 -24.24 2.56 -1.79
N ALA A 731 -23.37 2.22 -2.76
CA ALA A 731 -22.33 3.12 -3.26
C ALA A 731 -22.85 4.51 -3.64
N THR A 732 -24.05 4.60 -4.22
CA THR A 732 -24.71 5.88 -4.50
C THR A 732 -24.89 6.74 -3.24
N GLY A 733 -25.38 6.17 -2.15
CA GLY A 733 -25.54 6.85 -0.87
C GLY A 733 -24.21 7.19 -0.19
N GLN A 734 -23.26 6.25 -0.19
CA GLN A 734 -21.91 6.46 0.36
C GLN A 734 -21.18 7.63 -0.33
N ARG A 735 -21.34 7.77 -1.65
CA ARG A 735 -20.73 8.88 -2.39
C ARG A 735 -21.41 10.23 -2.08
N ALA A 736 -22.69 10.23 -1.72
CA ALA A 736 -23.44 11.43 -1.39
C ALA A 736 -23.03 12.07 -0.04
N THR A 737 -22.22 11.38 0.78
CA THR A 737 -21.75 11.92 2.07
C THR A 737 -20.66 12.99 1.92
N PHE A 738 -20.03 13.09 0.76
CA PHE A 738 -18.85 13.94 0.49
C PHE A 738 -19.21 15.40 0.18
N PHE A 739 -20.07 16.00 1.00
CA PHE A 739 -20.29 17.45 1.03
C PHE A 739 -19.66 18.06 2.28
N PHE A 740 -19.09 19.26 2.17
CA PHE A 740 -18.56 19.97 3.34
C PHE A 740 -19.63 20.36 4.37
N ILE A 741 -20.90 20.42 3.97
CA ILE A 741 -22.03 20.53 4.91
C ILE A 741 -22.27 19.27 5.76
N ASN A 742 -21.48 18.21 5.54
CA ASN A 742 -21.46 16.97 6.29
C ASN A 742 -20.07 16.68 6.88
N ALA A 743 -19.22 17.70 6.98
CA ALA A 743 -17.88 17.55 7.53
C ALA A 743 -17.49 18.71 8.44
N ALA A 744 -16.64 18.40 9.41
CA ALA A 744 -16.01 19.40 10.26
C ALA A 744 -14.52 19.04 10.50
N PRO A 745 -13.66 20.01 10.85
CA PRO A 745 -12.25 19.75 11.13
C PRO A 745 -12.05 18.78 12.28
N GLN A 746 -11.54 17.58 12.00
CA GLN A 746 -11.17 16.58 13.01
C GLN A 746 -9.67 16.35 13.01
N TRP A 747 -9.03 16.31 14.16
CA TRP A 747 -7.63 15.89 14.23
C TRP A 747 -7.50 14.46 13.69
N GLN A 748 -6.52 14.22 12.82
CA GLN A 748 -6.43 12.96 12.09
C GLN A 748 -6.30 11.73 13.01
N PRO A 749 -5.50 11.75 14.10
CA PRO A 749 -5.48 10.63 15.04
C PRO A 749 -6.78 10.43 15.82
N PHE A 750 -7.55 11.50 16.03
CA PHE A 750 -8.90 11.41 16.59
C PHE A 750 -9.85 10.72 15.60
N ASN A 751 -9.88 11.18 14.34
CA ASN A 751 -10.70 10.65 13.25
C ASN A 751 -10.41 9.16 13.04
N ALA A 752 -9.13 8.83 12.89
CA ALA A 752 -8.66 7.47 12.65
C ALA A 752 -8.74 6.55 13.88
N GLY A 753 -8.77 7.13 15.08
CA GLY A 753 -8.70 6.43 16.36
C GLY A 753 -10.06 6.09 16.95
N ASN A 754 -10.38 6.68 18.11
CA ASN A 754 -11.59 6.34 18.86
C ASN A 754 -12.88 6.69 18.10
N TRP A 755 -12.87 7.74 17.28
CA TRP A 755 -14.04 8.14 16.50
C TRP A 755 -14.43 7.08 15.46
N ASN A 756 -13.47 6.64 14.64
CA ASN A 756 -13.70 5.57 13.69
C ASN A 756 -14.06 4.23 14.37
N SER A 757 -13.48 3.90 15.53
CA SER A 757 -13.86 2.69 16.28
C SER A 757 -15.34 2.75 16.71
N LEU A 758 -15.78 3.89 17.24
CA LEU A 758 -17.19 4.13 17.58
C LEU A 758 -18.09 3.94 16.35
N GLU A 759 -17.80 4.58 15.21
CA GLU A 759 -18.64 4.52 14.01
C GLU A 759 -18.81 3.07 13.51
N GLN A 760 -17.72 2.32 13.44
CA GLN A 760 -17.76 0.93 12.99
C GLN A 760 -18.53 0.02 13.94
N LYS A 761 -18.23 0.11 15.24
CA LYS A 761 -18.83 -0.78 16.24
C LYS A 761 -20.29 -0.43 16.51
N LEU A 762 -20.66 0.85 16.40
CA LEU A 762 -22.05 1.28 16.55
C LEU A 762 -22.93 0.73 15.42
N ARG A 763 -22.48 0.80 14.16
CA ARG A 763 -23.20 0.18 13.04
C ARG A 763 -23.46 -1.30 13.27
N ALA A 764 -22.41 -2.03 13.66
CA ALA A 764 -22.52 -3.45 13.97
C ALA A 764 -23.51 -3.68 15.12
N ARG A 765 -23.40 -2.91 16.21
CA ARG A 765 -24.27 -3.02 17.39
C ARG A 765 -25.75 -2.81 17.06
N ILE A 766 -26.07 -1.79 16.27
CA ILE A 766 -27.45 -1.51 15.82
C ILE A 766 -27.98 -2.71 15.01
N GLY A 767 -27.14 -3.26 14.12
CA GLY A 767 -27.41 -4.49 13.39
C GLY A 767 -27.72 -5.69 14.29
N GLU A 768 -26.85 -5.98 15.26
CA GLU A 768 -26.99 -7.11 16.18
C GLU A 768 -28.22 -6.98 17.09
N ALA A 769 -28.48 -5.78 17.59
CA ALA A 769 -29.58 -5.52 18.50
C ALA A 769 -30.94 -5.37 17.79
N GLY A 770 -30.94 -5.20 16.46
CA GLY A 770 -32.16 -5.02 15.68
C GLY A 770 -32.83 -3.66 15.92
N TYR A 771 -32.08 -2.65 16.36
CA TYR A 771 -32.64 -1.33 16.66
C TYR A 771 -32.92 -0.54 15.39
N ASN A 772 -34.04 0.17 15.34
CA ASN A 772 -34.29 1.18 14.33
C ASN A 772 -33.98 2.54 14.94
N THR A 773 -32.91 3.21 14.49
CA THR A 773 -32.40 4.38 15.19
C THR A 773 -32.33 5.61 14.30
N THR A 774 -32.69 6.75 14.88
CA THR A 774 -32.31 8.05 14.37
C THR A 774 -30.99 8.43 15.02
N VAL A 775 -29.98 8.71 14.19
CA VAL A 775 -28.65 9.12 14.63
C VAL A 775 -28.48 10.61 14.36
N TYR A 776 -28.04 11.35 15.38
CA TYR A 776 -27.60 12.74 15.26
C TYR A 776 -26.09 12.80 15.54
N THR A 777 -25.29 13.06 14.51
CA THR A 777 -23.86 13.31 14.69
C THR A 777 -23.61 14.80 14.58
N GLY A 778 -22.92 15.41 15.54
CA GLY A 778 -22.70 16.85 15.51
C GLY A 778 -21.44 17.30 16.21
N THR A 779 -21.28 18.62 16.23
CA THR A 779 -20.09 19.29 16.76
C THR A 779 -20.46 20.41 17.71
N PHE A 780 -19.70 20.62 18.78
CA PHE A 780 -20.00 21.67 19.74
C PHE A 780 -18.74 22.32 20.31
N GLY A 781 -18.79 23.64 20.52
CA GLY A 781 -17.66 24.44 21.01
C GLY A 781 -16.52 24.56 20.01
N VAL A 782 -15.48 25.33 20.37
CA VAL A 782 -14.28 25.52 19.57
C VAL A 782 -13.07 25.06 20.35
N THR A 783 -12.24 24.21 19.74
CA THR A 783 -11.04 23.70 20.37
C THR A 783 -9.97 24.79 20.45
N GLN A 784 -9.06 24.65 21.40
CA GLN A 784 -8.03 25.64 21.67
C GLN A 784 -6.63 25.03 21.64
N LEU A 785 -5.65 25.81 21.19
CA LEU A 785 -4.23 25.47 21.30
C LEU A 785 -3.51 26.53 22.13
N ARG A 786 -2.36 26.16 22.70
CA ARG A 786 -1.52 27.11 23.43
C ARG A 786 -0.70 27.95 22.44
N ASP A 787 -0.70 29.27 22.63
CA ASP A 787 0.17 30.20 21.92
C ASP A 787 1.59 30.22 22.50
N GLN A 788 2.44 31.12 21.99
CA GLN A 788 3.82 31.27 22.47
C GLN A 788 3.94 31.71 23.93
N ASN A 789 2.88 32.32 24.49
CA ASN A 789 2.80 32.75 25.88
C ASN A 789 2.13 31.70 26.77
N GLY A 790 1.76 30.54 26.20
CA GLY A 790 1.04 29.48 26.89
C GLY A 790 -0.46 29.75 27.08
N GLN A 791 -1.01 30.81 26.49
CA GLN A 791 -2.44 31.14 26.54
C GLN A 791 -3.23 30.29 25.54
N LEU A 792 -4.41 29.84 25.93
CA LEU A 792 -5.31 29.08 25.04
C LEU A 792 -6.00 30.03 24.05
N VAL A 793 -5.93 29.70 22.77
CA VAL A 793 -6.57 30.46 21.68
C VAL A 793 -7.46 29.56 20.83
N ASP A 794 -8.64 30.06 20.47
CA ASP A 794 -9.61 29.36 19.62
C ASP A 794 -9.08 29.15 18.20
N ILE A 795 -9.33 27.95 17.65
CA ILE A 795 -8.85 27.58 16.32
C ILE A 795 -10.00 27.55 15.30
N TYR A 796 -9.79 28.27 14.20
CA TYR A 796 -10.68 28.34 13.05
C TYR A 796 -9.85 28.12 11.78
N LEU A 797 -10.41 27.44 10.78
CA LEU A 797 -9.73 27.22 9.49
C LEU A 797 -9.95 28.35 8.49
N TYR A 798 -10.78 29.34 8.80
CA TYR A 798 -11.00 30.47 7.92
C TYR A 798 -11.43 31.72 8.69
N ARG A 799 -11.18 32.88 8.10
CA ARG A 799 -11.75 34.16 8.52
C ARG A 799 -12.22 34.90 7.28
N ASP A 800 -13.39 35.53 7.37
CA ASP A 800 -13.91 36.34 6.27
C ASP A 800 -13.11 37.65 6.10
N THR A 801 -13.50 38.46 5.11
CA THR A 801 -12.87 39.76 4.82
C THR A 801 -12.97 40.78 5.96
N ASN A 802 -13.94 40.62 6.86
CA ASN A 802 -14.14 41.46 8.04
C ASN A 802 -13.47 40.86 9.28
N ASN A 803 -12.64 39.82 9.10
CA ASN A 803 -11.93 39.09 10.15
C ASN A 803 -12.86 38.27 11.09
N ASN A 804 -14.12 38.06 10.70
CA ASN A 804 -15.03 37.18 11.45
C ASN A 804 -14.58 35.73 11.31
N PRO A 805 -14.50 34.96 12.40
CA PRO A 805 -14.06 33.57 12.36
C PRO A 805 -15.11 32.65 11.71
N GLN A 806 -14.66 31.77 10.82
CA GLN A 806 -15.47 30.80 10.09
C GLN A 806 -14.77 29.43 10.03
N ILE A 807 -15.52 28.36 9.82
CA ILE A 807 -15.02 26.98 9.85
C ILE A 807 -14.30 26.70 11.20
N PRO A 808 -15.04 26.73 12.33
CA PRO A 808 -14.46 26.40 13.63
C PRO A 808 -13.89 24.98 13.63
N VAL A 809 -12.79 24.78 14.36
CA VAL A 809 -12.31 23.45 14.70
C VAL A 809 -13.02 23.03 15.98
N PRO A 810 -13.94 22.04 15.95
CA PRO A 810 -14.80 21.80 17.09
C PRO A 810 -14.06 21.26 18.30
N LEU A 811 -14.53 21.62 19.49
CA LEU A 811 -14.05 21.06 20.75
C LEU A 811 -14.57 19.63 20.96
N TYR A 812 -15.87 19.44 20.75
CA TYR A 812 -16.54 18.15 20.87
C TYR A 812 -17.05 17.69 19.52
N PHE A 813 -16.88 16.40 19.25
CA PHE A 813 -17.76 15.66 18.37
C PHE A 813 -18.66 14.76 19.21
N TYR A 814 -19.89 14.59 18.77
CA TYR A 814 -20.83 13.70 19.44
C TYR A 814 -21.66 12.91 18.44
N LYS A 815 -22.13 11.75 18.89
CA LYS A 815 -23.12 10.94 18.19
C LYS A 815 -24.21 10.53 19.18
N VAL A 816 -25.42 11.06 18.98
CA VAL A 816 -26.62 10.69 19.73
C VAL A 816 -27.36 9.63 18.94
N VAL A 817 -27.60 8.48 19.58
CA VAL A 817 -28.30 7.34 18.97
C VAL A 817 -29.60 7.16 19.73
N TYR A 818 -30.73 7.29 19.03
CA TYR A 818 -32.06 7.25 19.63
C TYR A 818 -32.93 6.20 18.95
N GLU A 819 -33.51 5.30 19.75
CA GLU A 819 -34.53 4.34 19.31
C GLU A 819 -35.92 4.87 19.76
N PRO A 820 -36.78 5.29 18.81
CA PRO A 820 -38.00 6.03 19.12
C PRO A 820 -39.12 5.16 19.72
N VAL A 821 -39.14 3.86 19.47
CA VAL A 821 -40.19 2.95 19.95
C VAL A 821 -40.00 2.65 21.44
N LEU A 822 -38.76 2.36 21.84
CA LEU A 822 -38.34 2.12 23.21
C LEU A 822 -38.12 3.42 23.98
N GLN A 823 -38.05 4.55 23.28
CA GLN A 823 -37.68 5.86 23.83
C GLN A 823 -36.35 5.79 24.58
N LYS A 824 -35.37 5.08 24.04
CA LYS A 824 -34.04 4.92 24.64
C LYS A 824 -33.01 5.63 23.80
N GLY A 825 -32.05 6.29 24.44
CA GLY A 825 -30.98 6.96 23.73
C GLY A 825 -29.72 7.15 24.55
N THR A 826 -28.58 7.18 23.86
CA THR A 826 -27.26 7.40 24.44
C THR A 826 -26.50 8.43 23.59
N ALA A 827 -25.81 9.36 24.25
CA ALA A 827 -24.93 10.33 23.60
C ALA A 827 -23.47 9.87 23.78
N PHE A 828 -22.78 9.54 22.68
CA PHE A 828 -21.34 9.30 22.68
C PHE A 828 -20.63 10.60 22.37
N VAL A 829 -19.63 10.98 23.16
CA VAL A 829 -18.94 12.28 23.07
C VAL A 829 -17.45 12.04 23.07
N ALA A 830 -16.74 12.78 22.22
CA ALA A 830 -15.28 12.73 22.16
C ALA A 830 -14.69 14.14 21.99
N ILE A 831 -13.59 14.40 22.70
CA ILE A 831 -12.88 15.68 22.69
C ILE A 831 -11.87 15.69 21.54
N ASN A 832 -12.05 16.60 20.61
CA ASN A 832 -11.25 16.73 19.40
C ASN A 832 -10.03 17.63 19.63
N ASN A 833 -9.12 17.15 20.48
CA ASN A 833 -7.82 17.79 20.69
C ASN A 833 -6.79 16.83 21.30
N PRO A 834 -5.75 16.42 20.56
CA PRO A 834 -4.71 15.56 21.08
C PRO A 834 -3.69 16.28 21.96
N TYR A 835 -3.79 17.60 22.14
CA TYR A 835 -2.84 18.44 22.86
C TYR A 835 -3.30 18.89 24.25
N TYR A 836 -4.52 18.55 24.66
CA TYR A 836 -4.94 18.77 26.03
C TYR A 836 -4.24 17.82 27.00
N THR A 837 -4.03 18.32 28.21
CA THR A 837 -3.57 17.53 29.34
C THR A 837 -4.71 16.70 29.92
N GLU A 838 -4.36 15.70 30.72
CA GLU A 838 -5.34 14.87 31.42
C GLU A 838 -6.28 15.70 32.32
N THR A 839 -5.74 16.70 33.02
CA THR A 839 -6.55 17.58 33.87
C THR A 839 -7.56 18.39 33.05
N GLU A 840 -7.15 18.89 31.88
CA GLU A 840 -8.03 19.66 30.99
C GLU A 840 -9.15 18.78 30.43
N VAL A 841 -8.86 17.60 29.88
CA VAL A 841 -9.92 16.72 29.34
C VAL A 841 -10.90 16.25 30.41
N ARG A 842 -10.42 16.01 31.64
CA ARG A 842 -11.29 15.66 32.78
C ARG A 842 -12.19 16.81 33.20
N ALA A 843 -11.71 18.05 33.13
CA ALA A 843 -12.52 19.24 33.39
C ALA A 843 -13.54 19.51 32.25
N LEU A 844 -13.20 19.11 31.02
CA LEU A 844 -14.07 19.21 29.85
C LEU A 844 -15.12 18.09 29.76
N GLN A 845 -15.01 17.03 30.56
CA GLN A 845 -16.04 16.01 30.65
C GLN A 845 -17.25 16.57 31.45
N PHE A 846 -18.37 16.82 30.76
CA PHE A 846 -19.52 17.52 31.34
C PHE A 846 -20.60 16.60 31.94
N CYS A 847 -20.47 15.29 31.81
CA CYS A 847 -21.43 14.31 32.34
C CYS A 847 -20.70 13.15 33.04
N THR A 848 -21.45 12.36 33.80
CA THR A 848 -20.93 11.08 34.29
C THR A 848 -20.81 10.12 33.11
N ASP A 849 -19.64 9.50 32.96
CA ASP A 849 -19.40 8.55 31.87
C ASP A 849 -20.12 7.22 32.12
N HIS A 850 -21.18 6.95 31.35
CA HIS A 850 -22.00 5.75 31.48
C HIS A 850 -21.46 4.52 30.75
N CYS A 851 -20.45 4.66 29.88
CA CYS A 851 -19.84 3.53 29.18
C CYS A 851 -18.68 2.94 29.98
N ARG A 852 -18.01 3.76 30.79
CA ARG A 852 -16.89 3.33 31.61
C ARG A 852 -17.33 2.34 32.67
N ASN A 853 -16.63 1.21 32.73
CA ASN A 853 -16.92 0.10 33.64
C ASN A 853 -18.35 -0.45 33.52
N ASN A 854 -19.01 -0.24 32.38
CA ASN A 854 -20.34 -0.74 32.10
C ASN A 854 -20.27 -1.80 31.00
N THR A 855 -20.49 -3.05 31.37
CA THR A 855 -20.36 -4.19 30.45
C THR A 855 -21.33 -4.14 29.28
N ALA A 856 -22.44 -3.40 29.41
CA ALA A 856 -23.39 -3.18 28.33
C ALA A 856 -22.80 -2.38 27.15
N PHE A 857 -21.69 -1.66 27.38
CA PHE A 857 -20.97 -0.87 26.38
C PHE A 857 -19.61 -1.46 25.95
N ASN A 858 -19.31 -2.71 26.33
CA ASN A 858 -18.04 -3.36 25.95
C ASN A 858 -17.82 -3.49 24.43
N TRP A 859 -18.89 -3.37 23.63
CA TRP A 859 -18.83 -3.46 22.17
C TRP A 859 -18.13 -2.26 21.52
N ILE A 860 -18.05 -1.10 22.18
CA ILE A 860 -17.53 0.13 21.56
C ILE A 860 -16.05 0.00 21.17
N GLY A 861 -15.27 -0.75 21.95
CA GLY A 861 -13.86 -1.04 21.63
C GLY A 861 -12.89 0.15 21.71
N TRP A 862 -13.38 1.37 21.95
CA TRP A 862 -12.54 2.56 22.07
C TRP A 862 -11.65 2.55 23.33
N GLN A 863 -10.59 3.34 23.31
CA GLN A 863 -9.69 3.57 24.46
C GLN A 863 -10.01 4.95 25.07
N PRO A 864 -11.01 5.06 25.97
CA PRO A 864 -11.64 6.33 26.33
C PRO A 864 -10.69 7.35 26.97
N ASP A 865 -9.62 6.89 27.64
CA ASP A 865 -8.64 7.78 28.29
C ASP A 865 -7.46 8.17 27.39
N ARG A 866 -7.39 7.68 26.14
CA ARG A 866 -6.33 8.04 25.20
C ARG A 866 -6.63 9.36 24.49
N ILE A 867 -6.13 10.44 25.10
CA ILE A 867 -6.31 11.83 24.62
C ILE A 867 -5.79 12.01 23.20
N ASP A 868 -4.65 11.40 22.90
CA ASP A 868 -3.95 11.50 21.63
C ASP A 868 -4.72 10.91 20.43
N ILE A 869 -5.70 10.04 20.69
CA ILE A 869 -6.64 9.48 19.68
C ILE A 869 -8.11 9.80 20.01
N GLY A 870 -8.35 10.80 20.86
CA GLY A 870 -9.67 11.32 21.23
C GLY A 870 -10.20 10.82 22.56
N TYR A 871 -10.03 11.61 23.63
CA TYR A 871 -10.65 11.33 24.93
C TYR A 871 -12.17 11.24 24.78
N SER A 872 -12.78 10.16 25.26
CA SER A 872 -14.17 9.82 24.94
C SER A 872 -14.97 9.33 26.15
N PHE A 873 -16.26 9.62 26.17
CA PHE A 873 -17.21 9.26 27.23
C PHE A 873 -18.63 9.17 26.67
N CYS A 874 -19.59 8.60 27.41
CA CYS A 874 -21.00 8.66 27.03
C CYS A 874 -21.91 9.20 28.13
N CYS A 875 -22.96 9.91 27.72
CA CYS A 875 -23.90 10.60 28.58
C CYS A 875 -25.32 10.05 28.39
N THR A 876 -26.17 10.26 29.39
CA THR A 876 -27.62 10.30 29.15
C THR A 876 -27.97 11.43 28.18
N ILE A 877 -29.08 11.31 27.47
CA ILE A 877 -29.57 12.39 26.59
C ILE A 877 -29.90 13.66 27.40
N GLU A 878 -30.36 13.50 28.63
CA GLU A 878 -30.69 14.64 29.51
C GLU A 878 -29.43 15.44 29.89
N ASP A 879 -28.38 14.77 30.40
CA ASP A 879 -27.13 15.43 30.73
C ASP A 879 -26.48 16.05 29.49
N PHE A 880 -26.55 15.36 28.36
CA PHE A 880 -26.04 15.85 27.08
C PHE A 880 -26.74 17.15 26.65
N ARG A 881 -28.08 17.20 26.68
CA ARG A 881 -28.86 18.40 26.30
C ARG A 881 -28.55 19.62 27.18
N ARG A 882 -28.21 19.41 28.46
CA ARG A 882 -27.80 20.51 29.35
C ARG A 882 -26.49 21.17 28.91
N ALA A 883 -25.58 20.41 28.30
CA ALA A 883 -24.31 20.93 27.79
C ALA A 883 -24.39 21.37 26.32
N VAL A 884 -25.13 20.62 25.50
CA VAL A 884 -25.24 20.80 24.05
C VAL A 884 -26.71 21.03 23.68
N PRO A 885 -27.17 22.28 23.66
CA PRO A 885 -28.61 22.61 23.59
C PRO A 885 -29.22 22.47 22.19
N HIS A 886 -28.41 22.19 21.15
CA HIS A 886 -28.89 22.19 19.77
C HIS A 886 -29.45 20.86 19.26
N LEU A 887 -29.45 19.83 20.11
CA LEU A 887 -30.09 18.55 19.78
C LEU A 887 -31.62 18.73 19.76
N PRO A 888 -32.34 18.21 18.75
CA PRO A 888 -33.79 18.25 18.73
C PRO A 888 -34.44 17.63 19.97
N ASP A 889 -35.62 18.13 20.32
CA ASP A 889 -36.39 17.61 21.45
C ASP A 889 -37.13 16.32 21.06
N PHE A 890 -37.03 15.33 21.94
CA PHE A 890 -37.67 14.02 21.84
C PHE A 890 -37.66 13.34 23.20
N ASN A 891 -38.69 12.52 23.48
CA ASN A 891 -38.84 11.86 24.77
C ASN A 891 -37.87 10.68 24.92
N VAL A 892 -37.19 10.62 26.07
CA VAL A 892 -36.20 9.56 26.40
C VAL A 892 -36.43 9.09 27.82
N THR A 893 -36.56 7.78 27.99
CA THR A 893 -36.86 7.11 29.26
C THR A 893 -35.66 6.33 29.82
N GLY A 894 -34.57 6.19 29.04
CA GLY A 894 -33.33 5.57 29.52
C GLY A 894 -32.22 5.44 28.46
N LEU A 895 -31.10 4.82 28.85
CA LEU A 895 -29.95 4.56 27.98
C LEU A 895 -30.26 3.50 26.92
N LEU A 896 -29.68 3.69 25.73
CA LEU A 896 -29.60 2.68 24.68
C LEU A 896 -28.24 1.98 24.77
N TYR A 897 -28.25 0.66 24.95
CA TYR A 897 -27.05 -0.17 25.14
C TYR A 897 -26.65 -0.93 23.89
#